data_AF-A0A510Y265-F1
#
_entry.id   AF-A0A510Y265-F1
#
_cell.length_a   1.000
_cell.length_b   1.000
_cell.length_c   1.000
_cell.angle_alpha   90.00
_cell.angle_beta   90.00
_cell.angle_gamma   90.00
#
_symmetry.space_group_name_H-M   'P 1'
#
loop_
_entity.id
_entity.type
_entity.pdbx_description
1 polymer ?
#
loop_
_entity_poly.entity_id
_entity_poly.type
_entity_poly.pdbx_seq_one_letter_code
_entity_poly.pdbx_strand_id
1 'polypeptide(L)'
;MMKLKHFALCAVAAAIIGCDTDSNNNNNTLGSVALSGTALTGETLSTSVNDDDGISGTINYYWYADGQVISGANGSTFTLTDEQIGLAITAQALYTDDSGVNESHLSDPTANVAAIPFASSVAITGDALIGATLTANVSDDNGFDEALVTYKWFADDVEIADEALAIYTVTEEQLGKVITVNATFEDSRGFSESATSQATNPVERVNTQGAVVIVGTPTVGNTLEAEITDEDGATGTITYQWFADAEAITNATQSTYVVEESLLGQVITVQVTYTDDNGFAEDNLSEATITVSAEAVDEAGSITISGATPYLVTTELTAEISDNNGVDEANVTYTWLADGVAIADTNSKTFTPTDQAGATMSVTASYTDNDGFSSTITGEAQSVVYSQLVSEPSALISAVNNGASGEVIGLNTGVYANLDAIMITTPLTLKAVEGQSPVISGELCIHVADGVDGAGIEGLTFKNIDTKASEFCETEEDAVIYSEGDNFTFTHNTIDGEDETPNNATYHWLMLKGDAALVERNTFANRDKAENGSVIKMSSSSTNHVVQYNLFTGTSSNPNFGNSSLHLINAGSTTGTGSADDANFAIQYNRVENFVTGRRLMRVQTSGATIKGNTILNPNGGISLEDGGFNTVSDNIIIRTTNIDSSSDRPAGVLVTPLGHTVSNNYIAGIRSGNKEAGGIVFTANPFSQADGGVPNGGNQAVLDGAGDFTLNVTNNTVLNSQQPFVFSTEIGRKAPVGDCDELTADNAPVLYGLTKNAFVINFNGNLNANGVGDQTDEDTIESSALTLGYFFPNSLSSAHSFEYDCDLIKHSESLFSNSFGFSDSYESGDASDLWVDIRNLNGNGEYDTDGAIDQNPEANGKEVPEFITATSTLLETDSNGAQALAGAKNLYYIQSTDVGAGSTWVAQDE
;
A
#
# COMPACT_ATOMS: atom_id res chain seq x y z
N MET A 1 20.75 -12.99 37.60
CA MET A 1 21.41 -14.28 37.32
C MET A 1 22.45 -14.02 36.23
N MET A 2 23.75 -14.25 36.47
CA MET A 2 24.92 -14.10 35.55
C MET A 2 25.19 -12.70 34.92
N LYS A 3 26.42 -12.23 34.62
CA LYS A 3 27.83 -12.57 34.92
C LYS A 3 28.73 -11.46 34.29
N LEU A 4 29.83 -11.12 34.99
CA LEU A 4 31.19 -10.75 34.52
C LEU A 4 31.37 -9.47 33.62
N LYS A 5 32.42 -8.63 33.71
CA LYS A 5 33.90 -8.86 33.83
C LYS A 5 34.59 -7.60 34.44
N HIS A 6 35.39 -7.73 35.51
CA HIS A 6 36.86 -7.54 35.55
C HIS A 6 37.53 -6.64 34.48
N PHE A 7 38.27 -5.61 34.95
CA PHE A 7 39.66 -5.37 34.55
C PHE A 7 40.45 -4.73 35.70
N ALA A 8 41.67 -5.22 35.89
CA ALA A 8 42.63 -4.86 36.93
C ALA A 8 43.60 -3.77 36.44
N LEU A 9 44.17 -2.98 37.36
CA LEU A 9 45.55 -2.54 37.22
C LEU A 9 46.25 -2.46 38.59
N CYS A 10 47.50 -2.88 38.56
CA CYS A 10 48.36 -3.29 39.66
C CYS A 10 49.38 -2.19 40.03
N ALA A 11 49.69 -2.15 41.33
CA ALA A 11 51.03 -2.26 41.92
C ALA A 11 51.92 -1.03 42.23
N VAL A 12 52.73 -1.30 43.27
CA VAL A 12 54.06 -0.77 43.64
C VAL A 12 54.03 0.48 44.54
N ALA A 13 54.63 0.59 45.73
CA ALA A 13 55.53 -0.20 46.61
C ALA A 13 55.40 0.41 48.04
N ALA A 14 55.42 -0.29 49.19
CA ALA A 14 56.40 -1.20 49.83
C ALA A 14 57.72 -0.54 50.32
N ALA A 15 57.99 -0.75 51.63
CA ALA A 15 59.21 -0.54 52.44
C ALA A 15 59.47 0.92 52.92
N ILE A 16 59.70 1.18 54.22
CA ILE A 16 60.88 0.74 54.99
C ILE A 16 60.56 0.58 56.50
N ILE A 17 61.02 -0.54 57.06
CA ILE A 17 61.32 -0.72 58.49
C ILE A 17 62.74 -0.19 58.75
N GLY A 18 62.91 0.62 59.81
CA GLY A 18 64.11 0.58 60.66
C GLY A 18 64.94 1.86 60.79
N CYS A 19 65.23 2.23 62.06
CA CYS A 19 66.02 3.36 62.59
C CYS A 19 65.29 4.71 62.51
N ASP A 20 64.84 5.38 63.59
CA ASP A 20 65.52 5.70 64.86
C ASP A 20 67.03 5.40 64.88
N THR A 21 67.77 6.23 64.16
CA THR A 21 68.78 7.07 64.82
C THR A 21 68.67 8.46 64.20
N ASP A 22 67.88 9.28 64.89
CA ASP A 22 68.07 10.71 65.16
C ASP A 22 69.00 11.50 64.20
N SER A 23 68.41 12.44 63.45
CA SER A 23 68.86 13.85 63.39
C SER A 23 68.15 14.65 62.28
N ASN A 24 66.91 15.09 62.53
CA ASN A 24 66.46 16.45 62.19
C ASN A 24 65.02 16.69 62.65
N ASN A 25 64.89 17.12 63.91
CA ASN A 25 63.99 18.16 64.42
C ASN A 25 62.93 18.77 63.46
N ASN A 26 61.85 18.04 63.14
CA ASN A 26 60.53 18.62 62.88
C ASN A 26 59.45 17.94 63.74
N ASN A 27 59.03 18.60 64.81
CA ASN A 27 57.92 18.13 65.65
C ASN A 27 56.60 18.56 64.97
N ASN A 28 56.10 17.78 64.00
CA ASN A 28 54.85 18.10 63.32
C ASN A 28 53.64 17.49 64.04
N THR A 29 52.56 18.24 64.16
CA THR A 29 51.28 17.82 64.76
C THR A 29 50.23 17.64 63.66
N LEU A 30 49.75 16.42 63.44
CA LEU A 30 48.79 16.14 62.36
C LEU A 30 47.45 16.89 62.57
N GLY A 31 46.94 17.51 61.51
CA GLY A 31 45.62 18.13 61.50
C GLY A 31 44.45 17.16 61.32
N SER A 32 43.25 17.71 61.15
CA SER A 32 41.98 16.98 61.07
C SER A 32 40.95 17.68 60.18
N VAL A 33 40.02 16.92 59.60
CA VAL A 33 38.92 17.43 58.77
C VAL A 33 37.59 16.90 59.32
N ALA A 34 36.64 17.82 59.55
CA ALA A 34 35.27 17.49 59.98
C ALA A 34 34.24 18.03 58.98
N LEU A 35 33.12 17.33 58.85
CA LEU A 35 31.96 17.77 58.08
C LEU A 35 30.86 18.32 58.98
N SER A 36 30.17 19.34 58.50
CA SER A 36 28.98 19.92 59.10
C SER A 36 27.90 20.12 58.04
N GLY A 37 26.63 20.14 58.45
CA GLY A 37 25.47 20.13 57.56
C GLY A 37 24.66 18.84 57.69
N THR A 38 23.49 18.79 57.05
CA THR A 38 22.60 17.63 57.08
C THR A 38 22.74 16.87 55.77
N ALA A 39 22.86 15.54 55.84
CA ALA A 39 22.89 14.68 54.66
C ALA A 39 21.47 14.51 54.08
N LEU A 40 20.94 15.56 53.44
CA LEU A 40 19.67 15.57 52.72
C LEU A 40 19.87 16.15 51.32
N THR A 41 19.18 15.62 50.31
CA THR A 41 19.22 16.20 48.95
C THR A 41 18.81 17.69 48.98
N GLY A 42 19.54 18.54 48.25
CA GLY A 42 19.39 20.00 48.25
C GLY A 42 20.13 20.74 49.38
N GLU A 43 20.52 20.05 50.47
CA GLU A 43 21.30 20.66 51.56
C GLU A 43 22.80 20.74 51.22
N THR A 44 23.52 21.63 51.91
CA THR A 44 24.96 21.85 51.68
C THR A 44 25.80 21.37 52.86
N LEU A 45 26.76 20.49 52.58
CA LEU A 45 27.78 20.07 53.54
C LEU A 45 28.98 21.04 53.48
N SER A 46 29.57 21.32 54.64
CA SER A 46 30.72 22.23 54.80
C SER A 46 31.86 21.56 55.54
N THR A 47 33.08 21.73 55.06
CA THR A 47 34.31 21.24 55.71
C THR A 47 34.85 22.23 56.73
N SER A 48 35.40 21.71 57.82
CA SER A 48 36.23 22.45 58.78
C SER A 48 37.55 21.72 58.93
N VAL A 49 38.66 22.42 58.69
CA VAL A 49 40.02 21.88 58.81
C VAL A 49 40.72 22.54 59.98
N ASN A 50 41.30 21.75 60.89
CA ASN A 50 42.02 22.25 62.06
C ASN A 50 43.38 21.58 62.18
N ASP A 51 44.40 22.38 62.42
CA ASP A 51 45.78 21.97 62.63
C ASP A 51 46.39 22.84 63.73
N ASP A 52 47.07 22.22 64.70
CA ASP A 52 47.63 22.91 65.87
C ASP A 52 48.86 23.75 65.49
N ASP A 53 49.56 23.39 64.41
CA ASP A 53 50.69 24.16 63.88
C ASP A 53 50.23 25.34 63.01
N GLY A 54 48.94 25.43 62.68
CA GLY A 54 48.32 26.52 61.94
C GLY A 54 48.30 26.30 60.42
N ILE A 55 47.29 26.88 59.74
CA ILE A 55 47.15 26.81 58.28
C ILE A 55 46.92 28.21 57.73
N SER A 56 47.96 28.82 57.15
CA SER A 56 47.87 30.09 56.42
C SER A 56 47.80 29.93 54.90
N GLY A 57 48.12 28.73 54.38
CA GLY A 57 48.09 28.37 52.96
C GLY A 57 46.70 28.05 52.41
N THR A 58 46.62 27.80 51.10
CA THR A 58 45.39 27.34 50.44
C THR A 58 45.12 25.87 50.73
N ILE A 59 43.87 25.54 51.02
CA ILE A 59 43.39 24.16 51.19
C ILE A 59 42.69 23.72 49.89
N ASN A 60 43.08 22.56 49.36
CA ASN A 60 42.41 21.92 48.24
C ASN A 60 41.47 20.84 48.77
N TYR A 61 40.23 20.81 48.26
CA TYR A 61 39.21 19.85 48.69
C TYR A 61 38.88 18.86 47.58
N TYR A 62 38.51 17.64 47.97
CA TYR A 62 37.90 16.64 47.09
C TYR A 62 36.76 15.96 47.85
N TRP A 63 35.58 15.91 47.24
CA TRP A 63 34.42 15.23 47.83
C TRP A 63 34.25 13.83 47.26
N TYR A 64 33.74 12.93 48.09
CA TYR A 64 33.52 11.53 47.72
C TYR A 64 32.11 11.09 48.14
N ALA A 65 31.46 10.28 47.30
CA ALA A 65 30.24 9.55 47.63
C ALA A 65 30.56 8.05 47.67
N ASP A 66 30.34 7.42 48.82
CA ASP A 66 30.69 6.02 49.10
C ASP A 66 32.13 5.64 48.66
N GLY A 67 33.07 6.55 48.91
CA GLY A 67 34.49 6.39 48.59
C GLY A 67 34.88 6.67 47.13
N GLN A 68 33.93 6.99 46.24
CA GLN A 68 34.19 7.41 44.86
C GLN A 68 34.24 8.93 44.75
N VAL A 69 35.22 9.47 44.03
CA VAL A 69 35.39 10.92 43.88
C VAL A 69 34.25 11.54 43.07
N ILE A 70 33.69 12.64 43.58
CA ILE A 70 32.68 13.43 42.89
C ILE A 70 33.41 14.45 42.00
N SER A 71 33.34 14.25 40.69
CA SER A 71 34.07 15.08 39.73
C SER A 71 33.66 16.55 39.83
N GLY A 72 34.64 17.45 39.92
CA GLY A 72 34.42 18.90 39.98
C GLY A 72 34.06 19.46 41.36
N ALA A 73 33.76 18.62 42.35
CA ALA A 73 33.50 19.03 43.71
C ALA A 73 34.81 19.30 44.47
N ASN A 74 35.37 20.51 44.28
CA ASN A 74 36.64 20.91 44.89
C ASN A 74 36.54 22.11 45.86
N GLY A 75 35.31 22.52 46.19
CA GLY A 75 35.04 23.60 47.15
C GLY A 75 35.13 23.14 48.59
N SER A 76 35.27 24.09 49.53
CA SER A 76 35.15 23.82 50.97
C SER A 76 33.73 23.39 51.38
N THR A 77 32.76 23.53 50.48
CA THR A 77 31.37 23.14 50.63
C THR A 77 30.90 22.32 49.42
N PHE A 78 29.91 21.45 49.62
CA PHE A 78 29.29 20.65 48.57
C PHE A 78 27.77 20.53 48.79
N THR A 79 26.99 20.94 47.79
CA THR A 79 25.52 20.81 47.80
C THR A 79 25.14 19.44 47.25
N LEU A 80 24.33 18.72 48.03
CA LEU A 80 23.90 17.37 47.71
C LEU A 80 22.82 17.40 46.63
N THR A 81 22.95 16.51 45.65
CA THR A 81 21.96 16.28 44.59
C THR A 81 21.38 14.88 44.69
N ASP A 82 20.43 14.56 43.82
CA ASP A 82 19.76 13.26 43.81
C ASP A 82 20.72 12.09 43.54
N GLU A 83 21.82 12.35 42.83
CA GLU A 83 22.89 11.38 42.56
C GLU A 83 23.57 10.87 43.84
N GLN A 84 23.45 11.60 44.94
CA GLN A 84 24.05 11.23 46.22
C GLN A 84 23.07 10.52 47.17
N ILE A 85 21.77 10.41 46.84
CA ILE A 85 20.77 9.76 47.70
C ILE A 85 21.21 8.32 48.01
N GLY A 86 21.13 7.94 49.28
CA GLY A 86 21.54 6.63 49.78
C GLY A 86 23.04 6.45 49.97
N LEU A 87 23.88 7.41 49.59
CA LEU A 87 25.34 7.35 49.71
C LEU A 87 25.83 8.15 50.93
N ALA A 88 26.86 7.67 51.60
CA ALA A 88 27.58 8.43 52.63
C ALA A 88 28.61 9.35 51.98
N ILE A 89 28.78 10.57 52.50
CA ILE A 89 29.67 11.58 51.92
C ILE A 89 30.90 11.78 52.80
N THR A 90 32.08 11.85 52.19
CA THR A 90 33.33 12.26 52.83
C THR A 90 34.00 13.39 52.06
N ALA A 91 34.85 14.18 52.73
CA ALA A 91 35.69 15.18 52.08
C ALA A 91 37.15 15.00 52.48
N GLN A 92 38.04 15.11 51.50
CA GLN A 92 39.48 15.14 51.69
C GLN A 92 39.98 16.58 51.59
N ALA A 93 40.84 16.99 52.53
CA ALA A 93 41.51 18.29 52.49
C ALA A 93 43.03 18.10 52.39
N LEU A 94 43.66 18.78 51.44
CA LEU A 94 45.11 18.77 51.21
C LEU A 94 45.65 20.20 51.37
N TYR A 95 46.65 20.38 52.23
CA TYR A 95 47.23 21.69 52.53
C TYR A 95 48.69 21.58 52.99
N THR A 96 49.38 22.71 53.07
CA THR A 96 50.68 22.84 53.75
C THR A 96 50.44 23.64 55.04
N ASP A 97 50.85 23.11 56.19
CA ASP A 97 50.78 23.82 57.46
C ASP A 97 51.81 24.96 57.56
N ASP A 98 51.72 25.77 58.60
CA ASP A 98 52.62 26.92 58.83
C ASP A 98 54.04 26.49 59.28
N SER A 99 54.22 25.20 59.61
CA SER A 99 55.53 24.56 59.81
C SER A 99 56.17 24.08 58.50
N GLY A 100 55.45 24.18 57.38
CA GLY A 100 55.92 23.85 56.04
C GLY A 100 55.78 22.37 55.65
N VAL A 101 54.94 21.59 56.34
CA VAL A 101 54.69 20.16 56.04
C VAL A 101 53.40 20.02 55.23
N ASN A 102 53.41 19.13 54.23
CA ASN A 102 52.22 18.83 53.42
C ASN A 102 51.37 17.75 54.11
N GLU A 103 50.10 18.03 54.33
CA GLU A 103 49.14 17.13 54.95
C GLU A 103 47.95 16.81 54.03
N SER A 104 47.35 15.63 54.23
CA SER A 104 46.18 15.16 53.49
C SER A 104 45.32 14.30 54.40
N HIS A 105 44.11 14.77 54.70
CA HIS A 105 43.20 14.11 55.64
C HIS A 105 41.81 13.93 55.04
N LEU A 106 41.19 12.78 55.32
CA LEU A 106 39.82 12.46 54.93
C LEU A 106 38.91 12.56 56.15
N SER A 107 37.75 13.19 56.01
CA SER A 107 36.75 13.26 57.07
C SER A 107 36.12 11.90 57.37
N ASP A 108 35.50 11.78 58.53
CA ASP A 108 34.52 10.71 58.77
C ASP A 108 33.33 10.84 57.80
N PRO A 109 32.69 9.71 57.39
CA PRO A 109 31.52 9.73 56.52
C PRO A 109 30.29 10.31 57.21
N THR A 110 29.47 11.05 56.46
CA THR A 110 28.12 11.41 56.90
C THR A 110 27.23 10.17 57.04
N ALA A 111 26.05 10.32 57.63
CA ALA A 111 24.96 9.38 57.37
C ALA A 111 24.62 9.38 55.86
N ASN A 112 23.98 8.31 55.38
CA ASN A 112 23.52 8.24 54.00
C ASN A 112 22.57 9.41 53.69
N VAL A 113 22.73 10.04 52.53
CA VAL A 113 21.88 11.16 52.12
C VAL A 113 20.43 10.70 51.97
N ALA A 114 19.50 11.37 52.63
CA ALA A 114 18.07 11.11 52.50
C ALA A 114 17.39 12.08 51.50
N ALA A 115 16.32 11.59 50.87
CA ALA A 115 15.49 12.39 49.97
C ALA A 115 14.52 13.30 50.75
N ILE A 116 14.03 14.37 50.11
CA ILE A 116 12.91 15.21 50.59
C ILE A 116 11.69 15.04 49.68
N PRO A 117 10.45 15.11 50.20
CA PRO A 117 9.25 14.98 49.40
C PRO A 117 9.00 16.24 48.54
N PHE A 118 8.39 16.05 47.37
CA PHE A 118 7.83 17.13 46.53
C PHE A 118 6.32 17.28 46.77
N ALA A 119 5.74 18.39 46.31
CA ALA A 119 4.30 18.60 46.43
C ALA A 119 3.58 18.04 45.21
N SER A 120 2.61 17.15 45.44
CA SER A 120 1.72 16.63 44.42
C SER A 120 0.49 17.53 44.20
N SER A 121 -0.08 17.50 42.99
CA SER A 121 -1.34 18.19 42.65
C SER A 121 -2.18 17.39 41.66
N VAL A 122 -3.50 17.64 41.64
CA VAL A 122 -4.43 17.06 40.66
C VAL A 122 -5.42 18.12 40.17
N ALA A 123 -5.69 18.17 38.87
CA ALA A 123 -6.63 19.09 38.24
C ALA A 123 -7.65 18.34 37.38
N ILE A 124 -8.91 18.77 37.45
CA ILE A 124 -9.97 18.25 36.56
C ILE A 124 -10.02 19.10 35.29
N THR A 125 -10.03 18.44 34.14
CA THR A 125 -10.36 19.03 32.84
C THR A 125 -11.63 18.41 32.28
N GLY A 126 -12.36 19.16 31.45
CA GLY A 126 -13.68 18.75 30.91
C GLY A 126 -14.81 19.63 31.44
N ASP A 127 -15.93 19.63 30.74
CA ASP A 127 -17.12 20.39 31.12
C ASP A 127 -17.98 19.57 32.10
N ALA A 128 -18.49 20.22 33.14
CA ALA A 128 -19.42 19.61 34.08
C ALA A 128 -20.82 19.53 33.47
N LEU A 129 -20.97 18.71 32.43
CA LEU A 129 -22.24 18.47 31.74
C LEU A 129 -22.60 16.99 31.81
N ILE A 130 -23.90 16.67 31.95
CA ILE A 130 -24.37 15.29 31.85
C ILE A 130 -23.86 14.66 30.54
N GLY A 131 -23.31 13.45 30.62
CA GLY A 131 -22.74 12.72 29.50
C GLY A 131 -21.31 13.12 29.12
N ALA A 132 -20.80 14.26 29.62
CA ALA A 132 -19.42 14.68 29.38
C ALA A 132 -18.43 13.88 30.25
N THR A 133 -17.21 13.69 29.73
CA THR A 133 -16.12 13.05 30.46
C THR A 133 -15.23 14.10 31.12
N LEU A 134 -15.05 13.97 32.43
CA LEU A 134 -14.05 14.68 33.23
C LEU A 134 -12.77 13.85 33.30
N THR A 135 -11.61 14.52 33.23
CA THR A 135 -10.28 13.88 33.31
C THR A 135 -9.48 14.46 34.46
N ALA A 136 -8.93 13.59 35.30
CA ALA A 136 -8.02 13.92 36.38
C ALA A 136 -6.57 13.93 35.87
N ASN A 137 -5.91 15.07 36.00
CA ASN A 137 -4.52 15.26 35.57
C ASN A 137 -3.65 15.46 36.81
N VAL A 138 -2.80 14.47 37.11
CA VAL A 138 -1.88 14.48 38.27
C VAL A 138 -0.53 15.07 37.85
N SER A 139 0.08 15.88 38.71
CA SER A 139 1.42 16.45 38.50
C SER A 139 2.25 16.35 39.78
N ASP A 140 3.50 15.91 39.63
CA ASP A 140 4.55 15.92 40.65
C ASP A 140 5.91 16.20 40.01
N ASP A 141 6.72 17.06 40.62
CA ASP A 141 7.99 17.57 40.05
C ASP A 141 9.08 16.48 39.92
N ASN A 142 8.98 15.37 40.66
CA ASN A 142 9.94 14.27 40.59
C ASN A 142 9.45 13.06 39.79
N GLY A 143 8.20 13.11 39.31
CA GLY A 143 7.58 12.08 38.50
C GLY A 143 7.03 10.88 39.31
N PHE A 144 6.15 10.11 38.69
CA PHE A 144 5.50 8.94 39.28
C PHE A 144 5.11 7.95 38.17
N ASP A 145 4.73 6.73 38.55
CA ASP A 145 4.15 5.77 37.60
C ASP A 145 2.64 6.01 37.47
N GLU A 146 2.22 6.51 36.31
CA GLU A 146 0.82 6.82 36.01
C GLU A 146 -0.10 5.59 36.18
N ALA A 147 0.41 4.37 35.94
CA ALA A 147 -0.37 3.14 36.05
C ALA A 147 -0.68 2.74 37.51
N LEU A 148 0.00 3.34 38.48
CA LEU A 148 -0.16 3.04 39.91
C LEU A 148 -0.99 4.09 40.67
N VAL A 149 -1.49 5.11 39.97
CA VAL A 149 -2.37 6.12 40.59
C VAL A 149 -3.75 5.52 40.84
N THR A 150 -4.24 5.65 42.07
CA THR A 150 -5.61 5.31 42.43
C THR A 150 -6.45 6.57 42.52
N TYR A 151 -7.61 6.60 41.87
CA TYR A 151 -8.53 7.73 41.86
C TYR A 151 -9.77 7.43 42.71
N LYS A 152 -10.34 8.47 43.30
CA LYS A 152 -11.67 8.47 43.92
C LYS A 152 -12.40 9.74 43.55
N TRP A 153 -13.55 9.61 42.90
CA TRP A 153 -14.40 10.73 42.50
C TRP A 153 -15.47 11.02 43.55
N PHE A 154 -15.84 12.29 43.69
CA PHE A 154 -16.83 12.75 44.66
C PHE A 154 -17.81 13.73 44.01
N ALA A 155 -19.08 13.66 44.42
CA ALA A 155 -20.11 14.64 44.09
C ALA A 155 -20.64 15.26 45.40
N ASP A 156 -20.53 16.59 45.55
CA ASP A 156 -20.84 17.31 46.80
C ASP A 156 -20.24 16.64 48.05
N ASP A 157 -18.94 16.31 47.98
CA ASP A 157 -18.16 15.63 49.03
C ASP A 157 -18.61 14.19 49.37
N VAL A 158 -19.51 13.59 48.58
CA VAL A 158 -19.91 12.18 48.71
C VAL A 158 -19.20 11.35 47.65
N GLU A 159 -18.50 10.28 48.06
CA GLU A 159 -17.78 9.36 47.16
C GLU A 159 -18.75 8.72 46.17
N ILE A 160 -18.40 8.78 44.89
CA ILE A 160 -19.10 8.09 43.80
C ILE A 160 -18.55 6.66 43.77
N ALA A 161 -19.42 5.68 44.01
CA ALA A 161 -19.02 4.29 44.14
C ALA A 161 -18.44 3.74 42.82
N ASP A 162 -17.46 2.85 42.94
CA ASP A 162 -16.84 2.09 41.85
C ASP A 162 -16.09 2.91 40.77
N GLU A 163 -15.90 4.23 40.99
CA GLU A 163 -15.14 5.11 40.10
C GLU A 163 -13.67 5.26 40.52
N ALA A 164 -12.79 4.49 39.88
CA ALA A 164 -11.36 4.39 40.22
C ALA A 164 -10.39 4.80 39.09
N LEU A 165 -10.92 5.22 37.93
CA LEU A 165 -10.11 5.61 36.77
C LEU A 165 -9.78 7.11 36.78
N ALA A 166 -8.78 7.50 35.98
CA ALA A 166 -8.43 8.90 35.75
C ALA A 166 -9.52 9.67 34.97
N ILE A 167 -10.50 8.98 34.41
CA ILE A 167 -11.62 9.53 33.67
C ILE A 167 -12.93 9.19 34.39
N TYR A 168 -13.88 10.12 34.37
CA TYR A 168 -15.22 9.94 34.92
C TYR A 168 -16.26 10.58 34.00
N THR A 169 -17.26 9.80 33.59
CA THR A 169 -18.39 10.31 32.80
C THR A 169 -19.51 10.76 33.74
N VAL A 170 -19.90 12.03 33.62
CA VAL A 170 -20.91 12.64 34.50
C VAL A 170 -22.29 12.07 34.17
N THR A 171 -23.03 11.64 35.20
CA THR A 171 -24.36 11.04 35.01
C THR A 171 -25.47 11.91 35.59
N GLU A 172 -26.72 11.57 35.28
CA GLU A 172 -27.92 12.26 35.77
C GLU A 172 -27.98 12.40 37.29
N GLU A 173 -27.42 11.44 38.04
CA GLU A 173 -27.39 11.51 39.51
C GLU A 173 -26.56 12.69 40.05
N GLN A 174 -25.73 13.30 39.20
CA GLN A 174 -24.85 14.41 39.56
C GLN A 174 -25.41 15.77 39.16
N LEU A 175 -26.58 15.86 38.51
CA LEU A 175 -27.19 17.14 38.10
C LEU A 175 -27.25 18.12 39.28
N GLY A 176 -26.67 19.32 39.09
CA GLY A 176 -26.60 20.40 40.07
C GLY A 176 -25.52 20.24 41.16
N LYS A 177 -24.79 19.13 41.21
CA LYS A 177 -23.69 18.89 42.17
C LYS A 177 -22.34 19.36 41.60
N VAL A 178 -21.36 19.62 42.45
CA VAL A 178 -19.96 19.84 42.00
C VAL A 178 -19.14 18.55 42.11
N ILE A 179 -18.18 18.37 41.20
CA ILE A 179 -17.32 17.18 41.16
C ILE A 179 -15.91 17.50 41.67
N THR A 180 -15.34 16.62 42.49
CA THR A 180 -13.92 16.62 42.88
C THR A 180 -13.31 15.23 42.72
N VAL A 181 -11.98 15.14 42.60
CA VAL A 181 -11.24 13.88 42.55
C VAL A 181 -10.08 13.89 43.54
N ASN A 182 -9.88 12.77 44.23
CA ASN A 182 -8.69 12.49 45.04
C ASN A 182 -7.82 11.46 44.32
N ALA A 183 -6.53 11.76 44.16
CA ALA A 183 -5.54 10.89 43.56
C ALA A 183 -4.50 10.48 44.61
N THR A 184 -4.21 9.19 44.74
CA THR A 184 -3.18 8.64 45.64
C THR A 184 -2.18 7.79 44.87
N PHE A 185 -0.88 8.01 45.07
CA PHE A 185 0.19 7.32 44.35
C PHE A 185 1.50 7.28 45.16
N GLU A 186 2.50 6.52 44.70
CA GLU A 186 3.88 6.59 45.20
C GLU A 186 4.73 7.30 44.14
N ASP A 187 5.51 8.30 44.55
CA ASP A 187 6.39 9.05 43.65
C ASP A 187 7.67 8.27 43.30
N SER A 188 8.49 8.81 42.40
CA SER A 188 9.74 8.16 41.97
C SER A 188 10.80 8.07 43.08
N ARG A 189 10.57 8.71 44.23
CA ARG A 189 11.42 8.68 45.42
C ARG A 189 10.87 7.77 46.52
N GLY A 190 9.73 7.12 46.31
CA GLY A 190 9.10 6.20 47.25
C GLY A 190 8.25 6.88 48.33
N PHE A 191 7.84 8.13 48.14
CA PHE A 191 6.91 8.83 49.04
C PHE A 191 5.46 8.57 48.60
N SER A 192 4.61 8.22 49.57
CA SER A 192 3.16 8.10 49.32
C SER A 192 2.50 9.49 49.34
N GLU A 193 1.90 9.86 48.21
CA GLU A 193 1.27 11.14 47.95
C GLU A 193 -0.27 11.04 47.88
N SER A 194 -0.97 12.12 48.24
CA SER A 194 -2.42 12.23 48.11
C SER A 194 -2.84 13.67 47.83
N ALA A 195 -3.42 13.91 46.65
CA ALA A 195 -3.86 15.22 46.19
C ALA A 195 -5.36 15.22 45.90
N THR A 196 -6.05 16.32 46.22
CA THR A 196 -7.47 16.53 45.88
C THR A 196 -7.61 17.75 44.98
N SER A 197 -8.44 17.64 43.94
CA SER A 197 -8.68 18.71 42.98
C SER A 197 -9.49 19.88 43.57
N GLN A 198 -9.51 21.00 42.86
CA GLN A 198 -10.59 21.98 43.03
C GLN A 198 -11.91 21.40 42.51
N ALA A 199 -13.03 21.92 43.02
CA ALA A 199 -14.36 21.54 42.55
C ALA A 199 -14.65 22.11 41.16
N THR A 200 -15.37 21.35 40.33
CA THR A 200 -15.92 21.85 39.06
C THR A 200 -17.00 22.91 39.31
N ASN A 201 -17.48 23.54 38.23
CA ASN A 201 -18.80 24.18 38.28
C ASN A 201 -19.89 23.12 38.56
N PRO A 202 -21.07 23.54 39.08
CA PRO A 202 -22.21 22.63 39.22
C PRO A 202 -22.53 21.96 37.89
N VAL A 203 -22.87 20.68 37.93
CA VAL A 203 -23.22 19.91 36.74
C VAL A 203 -24.52 20.44 36.13
N GLU A 204 -24.48 20.72 34.83
CA GLU A 204 -25.63 21.18 34.05
C GLU A 204 -25.99 20.16 32.95
N ARG A 205 -27.10 20.39 32.26
CA ARG A 205 -27.48 19.68 31.03
C ARG A 205 -27.72 20.70 29.93
N VAL A 206 -27.47 20.31 28.68
CA VAL A 206 -27.78 21.10 27.49
C VAL A 206 -29.11 20.62 26.91
N ASN A 207 -29.87 21.53 26.31
CA ASN A 207 -31.13 21.20 25.64
C ASN A 207 -30.90 20.47 24.31
N THR A 208 -31.74 19.48 24.01
CA THR A 208 -31.85 18.87 22.68
C THR A 208 -33.11 19.40 22.00
N GLN A 209 -32.95 20.23 20.96
CA GLN A 209 -34.09 20.81 20.24
C GLN A 209 -34.95 19.72 19.59
N GLY A 210 -36.26 19.72 19.84
CA GLY A 210 -37.18 18.81 19.17
C GLY A 210 -37.44 19.17 17.70
N ALA A 211 -38.17 18.31 17.00
CA ALA A 211 -38.57 18.51 15.61
C ALA A 211 -40.07 18.26 15.43
N VAL A 212 -40.68 18.93 14.43
CA VAL A 212 -42.06 18.67 14.00
C VAL A 212 -42.11 18.39 12.51
N VAL A 213 -42.86 17.36 12.14
CA VAL A 213 -43.18 17.00 10.76
C VAL A 213 -44.68 17.00 10.53
N ILE A 214 -45.09 17.31 9.30
CA ILE A 214 -46.49 17.19 8.88
C ILE A 214 -46.67 15.82 8.20
N VAL A 215 -47.60 15.03 8.72
CA VAL A 215 -48.04 13.77 8.12
C VAL A 215 -49.34 13.99 7.35
N GLY A 216 -49.41 13.44 6.14
CA GLY A 216 -50.55 13.53 5.23
C GLY A 216 -50.35 14.52 4.08
N THR A 217 -51.08 14.31 2.98
CA THR A 217 -50.99 15.15 1.77
C THR A 217 -51.80 16.43 1.92
N PRO A 218 -51.28 17.59 1.47
CA PRO A 218 -52.04 18.83 1.39
C PRO A 218 -53.10 18.81 0.26
N THR A 219 -53.86 17.72 0.10
CA THR A 219 -54.95 17.62 -0.88
C THR A 219 -56.25 18.13 -0.26
N VAL A 220 -57.06 18.88 -1.00
CA VAL A 220 -58.35 19.41 -0.51
C VAL A 220 -59.21 18.30 0.11
N GLY A 221 -59.57 18.46 1.38
CA GLY A 221 -60.38 17.52 2.15
C GLY A 221 -59.60 16.48 2.96
N ASN A 222 -58.28 16.32 2.73
CA ASN A 222 -57.43 15.47 3.56
C ASN A 222 -57.17 16.11 4.92
N THR A 223 -56.83 15.27 5.91
CA THR A 223 -56.42 15.73 7.24
C THR A 223 -54.91 15.60 7.36
N LEU A 224 -54.23 16.70 7.66
CA LEU A 224 -52.84 16.77 8.04
C LEU A 224 -52.70 16.56 9.55
N GLU A 225 -51.63 15.92 10.00
CA GLU A 225 -51.29 15.70 11.40
C GLU A 225 -49.88 16.23 11.68
N ALA A 226 -49.70 16.90 12.82
CA ALA A 226 -48.40 17.37 13.28
C ALA A 226 -47.82 16.33 14.24
N GLU A 227 -46.73 15.68 13.84
CA GLU A 227 -45.99 14.72 14.68
C GLU A 227 -44.72 15.37 15.22
N ILE A 228 -44.46 15.14 16.51
CA ILE A 228 -43.33 15.71 17.24
C ILE A 228 -42.36 14.59 17.57
N THR A 229 -41.08 14.81 17.29
CA THR A 229 -40.00 13.93 17.74
C THR A 229 -39.06 14.75 18.61
N ASP A 230 -38.85 14.30 19.85
CA ASP A 230 -37.97 14.94 20.82
C ASP A 230 -37.30 13.87 21.68
N GLU A 231 -35.97 13.90 21.74
CA GLU A 231 -35.17 12.95 22.53
C GLU A 231 -35.34 13.17 24.04
N ASP A 232 -35.55 14.43 24.42
CA ASP A 232 -35.81 14.85 25.80
C ASP A 232 -37.29 14.70 26.19
N GLY A 233 -38.13 14.22 25.26
CA GLY A 233 -39.54 13.94 25.46
C GLY A 233 -40.44 15.17 25.41
N ALA A 234 -41.66 15.01 24.88
CA ALA A 234 -42.64 16.09 24.72
C ALA A 234 -43.93 15.83 25.50
N THR A 235 -43.86 15.42 26.77
CA THR A 235 -45.05 15.04 27.55
C THR A 235 -45.82 16.23 28.14
N GLY A 236 -45.26 17.44 28.03
CA GLY A 236 -45.83 18.70 28.50
C GLY A 236 -47.11 19.14 27.77
N THR A 237 -47.55 20.38 28.05
CA THR A 237 -48.66 20.99 27.31
C THR A 237 -48.15 21.49 25.96
N ILE A 238 -48.65 20.90 24.88
CA ILE A 238 -48.28 21.25 23.51
C ILE A 238 -49.33 22.21 22.92
N THR A 239 -48.86 23.25 22.22
CA THR A 239 -49.73 24.14 21.44
C THR A 239 -49.34 24.15 19.97
N TYR A 240 -50.35 24.22 19.09
CA TYR A 240 -50.20 24.14 17.63
C TYR A 240 -50.77 25.40 16.98
N GLN A 241 -50.16 25.82 15.87
CA GLN A 241 -50.72 26.82 14.95
C GLN A 241 -50.35 26.46 13.51
N TRP A 242 -51.35 26.26 12.66
CA TRP A 242 -51.13 25.99 11.23
C TRP A 242 -51.06 27.28 10.41
N PHE A 243 -50.26 27.27 9.34
CA PHE A 243 -50.05 28.41 8.44
C PHE A 243 -50.20 27.97 6.98
N ALA A 244 -50.68 28.89 6.14
CA ALA A 244 -50.67 28.77 4.68
C ALA A 244 -49.86 29.93 4.10
N ASP A 245 -48.83 29.64 3.30
CA ASP A 245 -47.88 30.64 2.78
C ASP A 245 -47.35 31.61 3.86
N ALA A 246 -47.02 31.05 5.04
CA ALA A 246 -46.58 31.76 6.25
C ALA A 246 -47.61 32.67 6.94
N GLU A 247 -48.88 32.69 6.48
CA GLU A 247 -49.97 33.39 7.15
C GLU A 247 -50.77 32.42 8.04
N ALA A 248 -51.06 32.81 9.28
CA ALA A 248 -51.73 31.95 10.25
C ALA A 248 -53.17 31.62 9.83
N ILE A 249 -53.50 30.33 9.77
CA ILE A 249 -54.85 29.86 9.48
C ILE A 249 -55.71 30.06 10.74
N THR A 250 -56.80 30.82 10.59
CA THR A 250 -57.63 31.22 11.73
C THR A 250 -58.29 30.01 12.41
N ASN A 251 -58.09 29.87 13.72
CA ASN A 251 -58.58 28.77 14.58
C ASN A 251 -57.98 27.38 14.30
N ALA A 252 -56.94 27.27 13.48
CA ALA A 252 -56.23 26.01 13.24
C ALA A 252 -55.19 25.76 14.35
N THR A 253 -55.65 25.32 15.52
CA THR A 253 -54.81 25.16 16.73
C THR A 253 -54.82 23.75 17.31
N GLN A 254 -55.24 22.76 16.53
CA GLN A 254 -55.24 21.34 16.92
C GLN A 254 -54.00 20.65 16.35
N SER A 255 -53.65 19.47 16.87
CA SER A 255 -52.60 18.63 16.30
C SER A 255 -52.91 18.14 14.89
N THR A 256 -54.16 18.29 14.43
CA THR A 256 -54.59 17.97 13.08
C THR A 256 -55.28 19.15 12.39
N TYR A 257 -55.21 19.19 11.06
CA TYR A 257 -55.81 20.21 10.22
C TYR A 257 -56.42 19.62 8.94
N VAL A 258 -57.70 19.90 8.68
CA VAL A 258 -58.35 19.49 7.41
C VAL A 258 -58.08 20.54 6.34
N VAL A 259 -57.49 20.13 5.22
CA VAL A 259 -57.11 21.02 4.11
C VAL A 259 -58.35 21.57 3.43
N GLU A 260 -58.46 22.89 3.37
CA GLU A 260 -59.59 23.59 2.75
C GLU A 260 -59.35 23.88 1.26
N GLU A 261 -60.42 23.89 0.45
CA GLU A 261 -60.37 24.25 -0.97
C GLU A 261 -59.83 25.67 -1.22
N SER A 262 -60.00 26.56 -0.23
CA SER A 262 -59.48 27.94 -0.26
C SER A 262 -57.94 28.01 -0.32
N LEU A 263 -57.25 26.94 0.03
CA LEU A 263 -55.80 26.89 0.14
C LEU A 263 -55.10 26.36 -1.11
N LEU A 264 -55.84 26.05 -2.18
CA LEU A 264 -55.29 25.55 -3.45
C LEU A 264 -54.08 26.36 -3.94
N GLY A 265 -52.97 25.66 -4.18
CA GLY A 265 -51.71 26.24 -4.64
C GLY A 265 -50.81 26.84 -3.56
N GLN A 266 -51.25 26.88 -2.30
CA GLN A 266 -50.44 27.37 -1.16
C GLN A 266 -49.70 26.21 -0.49
N VAL A 267 -48.61 26.48 0.21
CA VAL A 267 -47.93 25.47 1.05
C VAL A 267 -48.40 25.58 2.50
N ILE A 268 -48.39 24.47 3.23
CA ILE A 268 -48.81 24.40 4.63
C ILE A 268 -47.58 24.20 5.54
N THR A 269 -47.58 24.87 6.70
CA THR A 269 -46.62 24.62 7.79
C THR A 269 -47.36 24.58 9.13
N VAL A 270 -46.76 23.98 10.15
CA VAL A 270 -47.27 23.99 11.53
C VAL A 270 -46.18 24.42 12.50
N GLN A 271 -46.51 25.37 13.37
CA GLN A 271 -45.69 25.74 14.50
C GLN A 271 -46.19 25.00 15.74
N VAL A 272 -45.25 24.40 16.47
CA VAL A 272 -45.51 23.63 17.68
C VAL A 272 -44.62 24.15 18.80
N THR A 273 -45.23 24.52 19.92
CA THR A 273 -44.49 24.95 21.11
C THR A 273 -44.86 24.11 22.33
N TYR A 274 -43.86 23.76 23.13
CA TYR A 274 -44.03 22.97 24.37
C TYR A 274 -42.85 23.20 25.33
N THR A 275 -42.92 22.56 26.50
CA THR A 275 -41.78 22.39 27.40
C THR A 275 -41.48 20.91 27.45
N ASP A 276 -40.24 20.53 27.18
CA ASP A 276 -39.79 19.14 27.16
C ASP A 276 -39.78 18.52 28.58
N ASP A 277 -39.44 17.24 28.70
CA ASP A 277 -39.41 16.57 30.01
C ASP A 277 -38.19 17.00 30.86
N ASN A 278 -37.21 17.66 30.24
CA ASN A 278 -36.03 18.23 30.90
C ASN A 278 -36.21 19.68 31.39
N GLY A 279 -37.34 20.33 31.06
CA GLY A 279 -37.70 21.67 31.49
C GLY A 279 -37.25 22.81 30.56
N PHE A 280 -36.79 22.51 29.35
CA PHE A 280 -36.47 23.47 28.30
C PHE A 280 -37.70 23.82 27.46
N ALA A 281 -37.73 25.04 26.94
CA ALA A 281 -38.83 25.54 26.13
C ALA A 281 -38.53 25.38 24.64
N GLU A 282 -39.47 24.77 23.92
CA GLU A 282 -39.36 24.37 22.52
C GLU A 282 -40.30 25.20 21.63
N ASP A 283 -39.81 25.64 20.46
CA ASP A 283 -40.60 26.35 19.43
C ASP A 283 -40.17 25.88 18.03
N ASN A 284 -40.91 24.90 17.50
CA ASN A 284 -40.55 24.14 16.31
C ASN A 284 -41.53 24.47 15.17
N LEU A 285 -41.00 24.89 14.02
CA LEU A 285 -41.76 25.09 12.79
C LEU A 285 -41.45 23.95 11.82
N SER A 286 -42.48 23.33 11.26
CA SER A 286 -42.28 22.27 10.27
C SER A 286 -41.69 22.82 8.97
N GLU A 287 -41.05 21.95 8.20
CA GLU A 287 -40.85 22.20 6.78
C GLU A 287 -42.19 22.42 6.07
N ALA A 288 -42.15 23.17 4.96
CA ALA A 288 -43.34 23.43 4.16
C ALA A 288 -43.75 22.18 3.37
N THR A 289 -45.04 21.89 3.34
CA THR A 289 -45.57 20.85 2.44
C THR A 289 -45.37 21.28 0.98
N ILE A 290 -45.58 20.35 0.04
CA ILE A 290 -45.88 20.71 -1.35
C ILE A 290 -47.13 21.62 -1.42
N THR A 291 -47.36 22.25 -2.56
CA THR A 291 -48.54 23.10 -2.75
C THR A 291 -49.83 22.29 -2.72
N VAL A 292 -50.87 22.83 -2.10
CA VAL A 292 -52.19 22.19 -2.00
C VAL A 292 -52.76 21.89 -3.38
N SER A 293 -53.19 20.65 -3.60
CA SER A 293 -53.78 20.17 -4.86
C SER A 293 -55.27 19.84 -4.72
N ALA A 294 -55.98 19.85 -5.85
CA ALA A 294 -57.41 19.50 -5.88
C ALA A 294 -57.65 17.98 -5.88
N GLU A 295 -56.70 17.22 -6.40
CA GLU A 295 -56.69 15.75 -6.44
C GLU A 295 -55.28 15.28 -6.07
N ALA A 296 -55.16 14.06 -5.51
CA ALA A 296 -53.87 13.49 -5.16
C ALA A 296 -52.99 13.26 -6.40
N VAL A 297 -51.69 13.54 -6.27
CA VAL A 297 -50.69 13.39 -7.33
C VAL A 297 -49.58 12.49 -6.80
N ASP A 298 -49.33 11.41 -7.55
CA ASP A 298 -48.27 10.44 -7.26
C ASP A 298 -46.88 11.04 -7.51
N GLU A 299 -46.02 11.03 -6.48
CA GLU A 299 -44.60 11.36 -6.58
C GLU A 299 -43.77 10.16 -6.11
N ALA A 300 -42.60 9.96 -6.73
CA ALA A 300 -41.76 8.83 -6.39
C ALA A 300 -41.15 8.99 -4.99
N GLY A 301 -41.43 8.05 -4.08
CA GLY A 301 -40.73 7.94 -2.80
C GLY A 301 -39.25 7.57 -2.94
N SER A 302 -38.55 7.61 -1.81
CA SER A 302 -37.13 7.28 -1.67
C SER A 302 -36.88 6.49 -0.40
N ILE A 303 -35.79 5.72 -0.37
CA ILE A 303 -35.42 4.89 0.77
C ILE A 303 -33.93 5.04 1.07
N THR A 304 -33.61 5.27 2.34
CA THR A 304 -32.23 5.41 2.82
C THR A 304 -31.93 4.32 3.83
N ILE A 305 -30.73 3.74 3.75
CA ILE A 305 -30.23 2.79 4.76
C ILE A 305 -29.35 3.57 5.74
N SER A 306 -29.64 3.44 7.03
CA SER A 306 -28.85 3.98 8.14
C SER A 306 -28.35 2.87 9.07
N GLY A 307 -27.33 3.18 9.86
CA GLY A 307 -26.67 2.25 10.79
C GLY A 307 -25.31 2.81 11.23
N ALA A 308 -24.68 2.21 12.24
CA ALA A 308 -23.33 2.62 12.60
C ALA A 308 -22.35 2.26 11.47
N THR A 309 -21.59 3.24 10.99
CA THR A 309 -20.59 3.07 9.94
C THR A 309 -19.18 3.03 10.55
N PRO A 310 -18.30 2.10 10.15
CA PRO A 310 -18.49 1.05 9.13
C PRO A 310 -19.50 -0.03 9.55
N TYR A 311 -20.24 -0.58 8.60
CA TYR A 311 -21.27 -1.58 8.88
C TYR A 311 -20.65 -2.90 9.33
N LEU A 312 -21.23 -3.54 10.35
CA LEU A 312 -20.72 -4.80 10.91
C LEU A 312 -21.80 -5.90 10.86
N VAL A 313 -21.37 -7.16 10.78
CA VAL A 313 -22.23 -8.37 10.92
C VAL A 313 -22.88 -8.56 12.30
N THR A 314 -22.86 -7.54 13.14
CA THR A 314 -23.46 -7.54 14.48
C THR A 314 -24.28 -6.30 14.76
N THR A 315 -24.30 -5.34 13.82
CA THR A 315 -24.98 -4.05 14.00
C THR A 315 -26.22 -4.01 13.12
N GLU A 316 -27.32 -3.52 13.67
CA GLU A 316 -28.57 -3.37 12.95
C GLU A 316 -28.49 -2.23 11.91
N LEU A 317 -29.01 -2.52 10.71
CA LEU A 317 -29.30 -1.55 9.67
C LEU A 317 -30.79 -1.22 9.69
N THR A 318 -31.13 0.04 9.43
CA THR A 318 -32.51 0.53 9.40
C THR A 318 -32.80 1.17 8.05
N ALA A 319 -33.89 0.76 7.42
CA ALA A 319 -34.37 1.35 6.18
C ALA A 319 -35.42 2.42 6.47
N GLU A 320 -35.17 3.66 6.07
CA GLU A 320 -36.11 4.78 6.24
C GLU A 320 -36.70 5.18 4.89
N ILE A 321 -38.03 5.17 4.81
CA ILE A 321 -38.77 5.59 3.62
C ILE A 321 -39.15 7.06 3.77
N SER A 322 -38.94 7.82 2.71
CA SER A 322 -39.47 9.18 2.58
C SER A 322 -40.36 9.24 1.35
N ASP A 323 -41.62 9.63 1.58
CA ASP A 323 -42.63 9.83 0.56
C ASP A 323 -43.38 11.14 0.86
N ASN A 324 -43.93 11.81 -0.15
CA ASN A 324 -44.46 13.17 -0.03
C ASN A 324 -45.74 13.27 0.80
N ASN A 325 -46.44 12.14 1.00
CA ASN A 325 -47.66 12.04 1.79
C ASN A 325 -47.55 11.08 2.99
N GLY A 326 -46.37 10.49 3.19
CA GLY A 326 -46.11 9.49 4.22
C GLY A 326 -46.60 8.09 3.88
N VAL A 327 -46.12 7.12 4.65
CA VAL A 327 -46.44 5.69 4.44
C VAL A 327 -46.85 5.09 5.78
N ASP A 328 -47.94 4.33 5.80
CA ASP A 328 -48.26 3.48 6.95
C ASP A 328 -47.29 2.29 6.97
N GLU A 329 -46.33 2.34 7.89
CA GLU A 329 -45.32 1.30 8.10
C GLU A 329 -45.92 -0.13 8.16
N ALA A 330 -47.15 -0.28 8.67
CA ALA A 330 -47.82 -1.58 8.75
C ALA A 330 -48.17 -2.19 7.38
N ASN A 331 -48.13 -1.40 6.31
CA ASN A 331 -48.41 -1.82 4.93
C ASN A 331 -47.15 -2.03 4.09
N VAL A 332 -45.97 -1.76 4.65
CA VAL A 332 -44.69 -1.87 3.95
C VAL A 332 -44.20 -3.31 4.00
N THR A 333 -43.74 -3.81 2.86
CA THR A 333 -42.98 -5.07 2.76
C THR A 333 -41.57 -4.77 2.33
N TYR A 334 -40.61 -5.05 3.20
CA TYR A 334 -39.19 -4.94 2.88
C TYR A 334 -38.66 -6.22 2.25
N THR A 335 -37.56 -6.11 1.52
CA THR A 335 -36.73 -7.22 1.05
C THR A 335 -35.30 -6.72 1.01
N TRP A 336 -34.46 -7.25 1.91
CA TRP A 336 -33.05 -6.93 1.96
C TRP A 336 -32.28 -7.77 0.94
N LEU A 337 -31.24 -7.20 0.35
CA LEU A 337 -30.41 -7.83 -0.65
C LEU A 337 -28.93 -7.64 -0.29
N ALA A 338 -28.13 -8.66 -0.55
CA ALA A 338 -26.67 -8.62 -0.50
C ALA A 338 -26.15 -8.74 -1.94
N ASP A 339 -25.38 -7.74 -2.40
CA ASP A 339 -24.86 -7.66 -3.78
C ASP A 339 -25.96 -7.85 -4.85
N GLY A 340 -27.13 -7.25 -4.59
CA GLY A 340 -28.31 -7.33 -5.48
C GLY A 340 -29.08 -8.67 -5.43
N VAL A 341 -28.66 -9.63 -4.59
CA VAL A 341 -29.36 -10.91 -4.40
C VAL A 341 -30.25 -10.84 -3.16
N ALA A 342 -31.54 -11.13 -3.32
CA ALA A 342 -32.51 -11.10 -2.22
C ALA A 342 -32.19 -12.12 -1.12
N ILE A 343 -32.21 -11.65 0.13
CA ILE A 343 -32.02 -12.47 1.32
C ILE A 343 -33.39 -13.01 1.76
N ALA A 344 -33.48 -14.33 1.89
CA ALA A 344 -34.73 -14.99 2.26
C ALA A 344 -35.24 -14.53 3.63
N ASP A 345 -36.56 -14.50 3.78
CA ASP A 345 -37.26 -14.20 5.03
C ASP A 345 -36.93 -12.82 5.65
N THR A 346 -36.49 -11.86 4.83
CA THR A 346 -36.29 -10.46 5.24
C THR A 346 -37.52 -9.62 4.85
N ASN A 347 -38.35 -9.26 5.83
CA ASN A 347 -39.56 -8.44 5.61
C ASN A 347 -39.74 -7.31 6.62
N SER A 348 -38.69 -7.04 7.41
CA SER A 348 -38.66 -6.01 8.44
C SER A 348 -37.95 -4.75 7.92
N LYS A 349 -38.36 -3.60 8.48
CA LYS A 349 -37.68 -2.30 8.33
C LYS A 349 -36.21 -2.36 8.72
N THR A 350 -35.87 -3.22 9.67
CA THR A 350 -34.51 -3.43 10.14
C THR A 350 -33.93 -4.77 9.72
N PHE A 351 -32.61 -4.82 9.60
CA PHE A 351 -31.86 -6.04 9.31
C PHE A 351 -30.49 -6.00 9.98
N THR A 352 -30.16 -7.02 10.77
CA THR A 352 -28.79 -7.23 11.26
C THR A 352 -28.11 -8.25 10.34
N PRO A 353 -27.09 -7.85 9.57
CA PRO A 353 -26.32 -8.79 8.77
C PRO A 353 -25.68 -9.84 9.68
N THR A 354 -25.55 -11.08 9.23
CA THR A 354 -24.87 -12.15 10.00
C THR A 354 -23.80 -12.84 9.19
N ASP A 355 -24.13 -13.19 7.94
CA ASP A 355 -23.26 -13.94 7.03
C ASP A 355 -22.97 -13.15 5.74
N GLN A 356 -23.22 -11.84 5.75
CA GLN A 356 -23.12 -10.95 4.58
C GLN A 356 -21.83 -10.12 4.61
N ALA A 357 -20.78 -10.61 5.27
CA ALA A 357 -19.48 -9.94 5.25
C ALA A 357 -18.98 -9.81 3.80
N GLY A 358 -18.45 -8.63 3.45
CA GLY A 358 -18.02 -8.27 2.10
C GLY A 358 -19.13 -7.79 1.16
N ALA A 359 -20.41 -8.02 1.49
CA ALA A 359 -21.50 -7.63 0.62
C ALA A 359 -21.86 -6.15 0.76
N THR A 360 -22.26 -5.54 -0.35
CA THR A 360 -22.95 -4.25 -0.34
C THR A 360 -24.44 -4.49 -0.11
N MET A 361 -24.98 -3.89 0.95
CA MET A 361 -26.37 -4.09 1.34
C MET A 361 -27.29 -3.16 0.56
N SER A 362 -28.40 -3.68 0.06
CA SER A 362 -29.51 -2.88 -0.46
C SER A 362 -30.84 -3.36 0.12
N VAL A 363 -31.86 -2.52 0.01
CA VAL A 363 -33.22 -2.83 0.48
C VAL A 363 -34.23 -2.35 -0.54
N THR A 364 -35.20 -3.21 -0.84
CA THR A 364 -36.37 -2.85 -1.64
C THR A 364 -37.58 -2.80 -0.73
N ALA A 365 -38.34 -1.70 -0.79
CA ALA A 365 -39.61 -1.57 -0.07
C ALA A 365 -40.77 -1.48 -1.06
N SER A 366 -41.80 -2.29 -0.83
CA SER A 366 -43.08 -2.23 -1.54
C SER A 366 -44.18 -1.79 -0.57
N TYR A 367 -44.90 -0.71 -0.91
CA TYR A 367 -45.91 -0.12 -0.04
C TYR A 367 -47.06 0.50 -0.84
N THR A 368 -48.11 0.90 -0.15
CA THR A 368 -49.13 1.81 -0.68
C THR A 368 -49.07 3.08 0.16
N ASP A 369 -48.89 4.21 -0.50
CA ASP A 369 -48.79 5.50 0.15
C ASP A 369 -50.15 5.93 0.77
N ASN A 370 -50.17 7.05 1.46
CA ASN A 370 -51.38 7.52 2.13
C ASN A 370 -52.49 8.02 1.18
N ASP A 371 -52.17 8.26 -0.10
CA ASP A 371 -53.14 8.61 -1.15
C ASP A 371 -53.64 7.39 -1.94
N GLY A 372 -53.11 6.20 -1.68
CA GLY A 372 -53.53 4.93 -2.30
C GLY A 372 -52.75 4.55 -3.57
N PHE A 373 -51.63 5.20 -3.86
CA PHE A 373 -50.72 4.82 -4.94
C PHE A 373 -49.75 3.73 -4.46
N SER A 374 -49.54 2.71 -5.30
CA SER A 374 -48.62 1.62 -4.99
C SER A 374 -47.24 1.90 -5.55
N SER A 375 -46.21 1.77 -4.71
CA SER A 375 -44.82 2.10 -5.04
C SER A 375 -43.87 0.96 -4.69
N THR A 376 -42.77 0.90 -5.43
CA THR A 376 -41.63 0.02 -5.15
C THR A 376 -40.35 0.81 -5.33
N ILE A 377 -39.57 0.92 -4.27
CA ILE A 377 -38.35 1.73 -4.23
C ILE A 377 -37.19 0.88 -3.71
N THR A 378 -35.98 1.18 -4.18
CA THR A 378 -34.76 0.48 -3.77
C THR A 378 -33.70 1.49 -3.37
N GLY A 379 -33.00 1.21 -2.28
CA GLY A 379 -31.86 1.99 -1.79
C GLY A 379 -30.69 1.09 -1.45
N GLU A 380 -29.48 1.64 -1.50
CA GLU A 380 -28.23 0.91 -1.36
C GLU A 380 -27.31 1.60 -0.35
N ALA A 381 -26.65 0.78 0.47
CA ALA A 381 -25.67 1.21 1.45
C ALA A 381 -24.39 1.67 0.75
N GLN A 382 -23.69 2.63 1.35
CA GLN A 382 -22.51 3.26 0.74
C GLN A 382 -21.19 2.49 0.98
N SER A 383 -21.23 1.35 1.67
CA SER A 383 -20.07 0.60 2.15
C SER A 383 -20.44 -0.88 2.31
N VAL A 384 -19.44 -1.75 2.26
CA VAL A 384 -19.62 -3.19 2.50
C VAL A 384 -19.80 -3.48 4.00
N VAL A 385 -20.28 -4.67 4.32
CA VAL A 385 -20.34 -5.14 5.71
C VAL A 385 -19.01 -5.80 6.10
N TYR A 386 -18.45 -5.42 7.26
CA TYR A 386 -17.26 -6.05 7.83
C TYR A 386 -17.62 -7.07 8.90
N SER A 387 -16.79 -8.11 9.04
CA SER A 387 -16.89 -9.05 10.16
C SER A 387 -16.41 -8.40 11.46
N GLN A 388 -15.30 -7.67 11.37
CA GLN A 388 -14.66 -6.97 12.48
C GLN A 388 -13.73 -5.89 11.96
N LEU A 389 -13.39 -4.93 12.82
CA LEU A 389 -12.43 -3.85 12.53
C LEU A 389 -11.21 -3.98 13.43
N VAL A 390 -10.02 -3.69 12.90
CA VAL A 390 -8.76 -3.71 13.64
C VAL A 390 -7.97 -2.42 13.41
N SER A 391 -7.25 -1.96 14.43
CA SER A 391 -6.48 -0.69 14.40
C SER A 391 -5.01 -0.85 14.81
N GLU A 392 -4.59 -2.05 15.20
CA GLU A 392 -3.20 -2.34 15.59
C GLU A 392 -2.72 -3.74 15.16
N PRO A 393 -1.40 -3.97 15.06
CA PRO A 393 -0.79 -5.26 14.74
C PRO A 393 -1.37 -6.47 15.48
N SER A 394 -1.44 -6.42 16.82
CA SER A 394 -1.89 -7.55 17.63
C SER A 394 -3.35 -7.90 17.38
N ALA A 395 -4.20 -6.90 17.11
CA ALA A 395 -5.59 -7.10 16.77
C ALA A 395 -5.74 -7.75 15.40
N LEU A 396 -4.96 -7.33 14.40
CA LEU A 396 -4.94 -7.95 13.07
C LEU A 396 -4.53 -9.44 13.14
N ILE A 397 -3.43 -9.76 13.83
CA ILE A 397 -2.98 -11.14 13.98
C ILE A 397 -4.04 -12.00 14.71
N SER A 398 -4.67 -11.44 15.75
CA SER A 398 -5.73 -12.14 16.49
C SER A 398 -6.97 -12.35 15.62
N ALA A 399 -7.35 -11.37 14.80
CA ALA A 399 -8.49 -11.46 13.89
C ALA A 399 -8.27 -12.55 12.84
N VAL A 400 -7.10 -12.60 12.21
CA VAL A 400 -6.76 -13.64 11.22
C VAL A 400 -6.75 -15.03 11.85
N ASN A 401 -6.11 -15.20 13.01
CA ASN A 401 -6.01 -16.51 13.67
C ASN A 401 -7.37 -17.09 14.10
N ASN A 402 -8.35 -16.24 14.34
CA ASN A 402 -9.71 -16.64 14.73
C ASN A 402 -10.71 -16.56 13.57
N GLY A 403 -10.28 -16.12 12.39
CA GLY A 403 -11.16 -15.80 11.26
C GLY A 403 -11.84 -17.04 10.66
N ALA A 404 -13.16 -16.96 10.50
CA ALA A 404 -13.95 -17.97 9.81
C ALA A 404 -13.99 -17.78 8.29
N SER A 405 -14.51 -18.79 7.60
CA SER A 405 -14.76 -18.75 6.15
C SER A 405 -15.72 -17.61 5.78
N GLY A 406 -15.34 -16.80 4.80
CA GLY A 406 -16.15 -15.68 4.31
C GLY A 406 -16.02 -14.40 5.13
N GLU A 407 -15.14 -14.33 6.14
CA GLU A 407 -14.97 -13.11 6.92
C GLU A 407 -14.25 -12.00 6.14
N VAL A 408 -14.61 -10.76 6.42
CA VAL A 408 -13.93 -9.56 5.92
C VAL A 408 -13.42 -8.75 7.11
N ILE A 409 -12.11 -8.73 7.29
CA ILE A 409 -11.44 -7.99 8.37
C ILE A 409 -11.09 -6.60 7.84
N GLY A 410 -11.72 -5.57 8.42
CA GLY A 410 -11.51 -4.17 8.07
C GLY A 410 -10.32 -3.57 8.82
N LEU A 411 -9.33 -3.05 8.09
CA LEU A 411 -8.19 -2.36 8.66
C LEU A 411 -8.42 -0.85 8.63
N ASN A 412 -8.43 -0.24 9.83
CA ASN A 412 -8.50 1.21 9.98
C ASN A 412 -7.16 1.87 9.64
N THR A 413 -7.16 3.19 9.44
CA THR A 413 -5.91 3.94 9.24
C THR A 413 -4.97 3.74 10.44
N GLY A 414 -3.77 3.23 10.14
CA GLY A 414 -2.77 2.88 11.13
C GLY A 414 -1.53 2.31 10.44
N VAL A 415 -0.45 2.14 11.20
CA VAL A 415 0.78 1.50 10.73
C VAL A 415 0.90 0.12 11.37
N TYR A 416 0.86 -0.91 10.54
CA TYR A 416 0.96 -2.32 10.90
C TYR A 416 2.37 -2.81 10.54
N ALA A 417 3.34 -2.44 11.39
CA ALA A 417 4.75 -2.70 11.12
C ALA A 417 5.25 -4.02 11.75
N ASN A 418 6.18 -4.70 11.07
CA ASN A 418 6.90 -5.87 11.57
C ASN A 418 5.96 -6.95 12.13
N LEU A 419 4.94 -7.29 11.35
CA LEU A 419 3.91 -8.25 11.75
C LEU A 419 4.51 -9.64 11.94
N ASP A 420 4.03 -10.36 12.94
CA ASP A 420 4.19 -11.83 12.98
C ASP A 420 3.61 -12.44 11.69
N ALA A 421 4.08 -13.64 11.32
CA ALA A 421 3.62 -14.27 10.10
C ALA A 421 2.09 -14.46 10.09
N ILE A 422 1.44 -13.94 9.05
CA ILE A 422 0.01 -14.03 8.82
C ILE A 422 -0.26 -15.30 8.03
N MET A 423 -0.92 -16.25 8.67
CA MET A 423 -1.32 -17.52 8.06
C MET A 423 -2.82 -17.51 7.78
N ILE A 424 -3.19 -17.35 6.52
CA ILE A 424 -4.59 -17.42 6.08
C ILE A 424 -4.92 -18.87 5.77
N THR A 425 -5.74 -19.48 6.65
CA THR A 425 -6.13 -20.91 6.56
C THR A 425 -7.62 -21.11 6.27
N THR A 426 -8.36 -20.02 6.12
CA THR A 426 -9.77 -19.95 5.76
C THR A 426 -9.94 -18.89 4.67
N PRO A 427 -11.01 -18.93 3.86
CA PRO A 427 -11.23 -17.95 2.81
C PRO A 427 -11.75 -16.63 3.40
N LEU A 428 -10.84 -15.87 4.00
CA LEU A 428 -11.09 -14.54 4.55
C LEU A 428 -10.48 -13.47 3.65
N THR A 429 -10.99 -12.23 3.79
CA THR A 429 -10.46 -11.06 3.09
C THR A 429 -9.93 -10.03 4.08
N LEU A 430 -8.69 -9.57 3.86
CA LEU A 430 -8.14 -8.38 4.51
C LEU A 430 -8.47 -7.17 3.65
N LYS A 431 -9.21 -6.20 4.17
CA LYS A 431 -9.68 -5.05 3.40
C LYS A 431 -9.42 -3.74 4.15
N ALA A 432 -8.97 -2.71 3.44
CA ALA A 432 -8.98 -1.35 4.01
C ALA A 432 -10.43 -0.90 4.26
N VAL A 433 -10.69 -0.29 5.42
CA VAL A 433 -11.98 0.35 5.66
C VAL A 433 -12.21 1.48 4.64
N GLU A 434 -13.41 1.63 4.08
CA GLU A 434 -13.66 2.67 3.07
C GLU A 434 -13.23 4.06 3.55
N GLY A 435 -12.48 4.78 2.71
CA GLY A 435 -11.92 6.10 3.04
C GLY A 435 -10.74 6.09 4.02
N GLN A 436 -10.31 4.92 4.50
CA GLN A 436 -9.13 4.74 5.34
C GLN A 436 -7.91 4.31 4.51
N SER A 437 -6.71 4.47 5.06
CA SER A 437 -5.45 4.12 4.38
C SER A 437 -4.48 3.41 5.32
N PRO A 438 -4.76 2.14 5.68
CA PRO A 438 -3.85 1.32 6.48
C PRO A 438 -2.53 1.07 5.74
N VAL A 439 -1.42 1.13 6.48
CA VAL A 439 -0.06 0.89 5.96
C VAL A 439 0.56 -0.32 6.66
N ILE A 440 0.89 -1.36 5.90
CA ILE A 440 1.70 -2.50 6.33
C ILE A 440 3.16 -2.22 5.95
N SER A 441 4.12 -2.41 6.86
CA SER A 441 5.52 -2.06 6.59
C SER A 441 6.56 -2.91 7.31
N GLY A 442 7.80 -2.89 6.82
CA GLY A 442 8.91 -3.64 7.41
C GLY A 442 8.83 -5.12 7.10
N GLU A 443 9.27 -5.96 8.04
CA GLU A 443 9.25 -7.41 7.87
C GLU A 443 7.81 -7.91 7.76
N LEU A 444 7.53 -8.63 6.66
CA LEU A 444 6.21 -9.11 6.33
C LEU A 444 6.23 -10.56 5.88
N CYS A 445 5.20 -11.27 6.30
CA CYS A 445 4.92 -12.59 5.80
C CYS A 445 3.41 -12.86 5.76
N ILE A 446 2.83 -12.97 4.56
CA ILE A 446 1.44 -13.37 4.38
C ILE A 446 1.41 -14.65 3.56
N HIS A 447 1.00 -15.76 4.18
CA HIS A 447 0.86 -17.06 3.53
C HIS A 447 -0.61 -17.47 3.47
N VAL A 448 -1.14 -17.63 2.26
CA VAL A 448 -2.44 -18.28 2.02
C VAL A 448 -2.20 -19.77 1.81
N ALA A 449 -2.74 -20.59 2.71
CA ALA A 449 -2.49 -22.02 2.73
C ALA A 449 -3.15 -22.76 1.56
N ASP A 450 -2.61 -23.93 1.23
CA ASP A 450 -3.19 -24.87 0.27
C ASP A 450 -4.62 -25.29 0.68
N GLY A 451 -5.51 -25.40 -0.30
CA GLY A 451 -6.93 -25.72 -0.10
C GLY A 451 -7.81 -24.57 0.38
N VAL A 452 -7.26 -23.36 0.57
CA VAL A 452 -8.06 -22.15 0.77
C VAL A 452 -8.56 -21.65 -0.58
N ASP A 453 -9.88 -21.46 -0.73
CA ASP A 453 -10.52 -21.06 -1.97
C ASP A 453 -11.24 -19.72 -1.79
N GLY A 454 -10.69 -18.65 -2.37
CA GLY A 454 -11.29 -17.31 -2.34
C GLY A 454 -10.82 -16.38 -1.21
N ALA A 455 -9.59 -16.56 -0.70
CA ALA A 455 -8.98 -15.57 0.18
C ALA A 455 -8.68 -14.26 -0.57
N GLY A 456 -8.67 -13.13 0.14
CA GLY A 456 -8.51 -11.81 -0.47
C GLY A 456 -7.63 -10.84 0.30
N ILE A 457 -6.96 -9.95 -0.43
CA ILE A 457 -6.30 -8.76 0.10
C ILE A 457 -6.67 -7.58 -0.78
N GLU A 458 -7.31 -6.58 -0.17
CA GLU A 458 -7.93 -5.49 -0.90
C GLU A 458 -7.66 -4.10 -0.30
N GLY A 459 -7.22 -3.16 -1.14
CA GLY A 459 -7.13 -1.74 -0.77
C GLY A 459 -6.03 -1.39 0.23
N LEU A 460 -5.11 -2.31 0.53
CA LEU A 460 -4.05 -2.09 1.51
C LEU A 460 -2.83 -1.40 0.88
N THR A 461 -2.12 -0.61 1.70
CA THR A 461 -0.83 -0.03 1.31
C THR A 461 0.30 -0.79 2.01
N PHE A 462 1.28 -1.26 1.26
CA PHE A 462 2.51 -1.89 1.71
C PHE A 462 3.67 -0.94 1.44
N LYS A 463 4.49 -0.63 2.45
CA LYS A 463 5.62 0.29 2.32
C LYS A 463 6.88 -0.25 2.95
N ASN A 464 8.01 -0.07 2.27
CA ASN A 464 9.32 -0.51 2.76
C ASN A 464 9.27 -1.96 3.25
N ILE A 465 8.72 -2.84 2.40
CA ILE A 465 8.54 -4.25 2.75
C ILE A 465 9.85 -5.00 2.73
N ASP A 466 9.97 -5.99 3.59
CA ASP A 466 11.07 -6.94 3.60
C ASP A 466 10.55 -8.35 3.92
N THR A 467 11.28 -9.35 3.43
CA THR A 467 11.13 -10.74 3.85
C THR A 467 11.32 -10.87 5.37
N LYS A 468 10.50 -11.70 6.00
CA LYS A 468 10.57 -11.91 7.44
C LYS A 468 11.83 -12.69 7.83
N ALA A 469 12.58 -12.20 8.81
CA ALA A 469 13.83 -12.86 9.20
C ALA A 469 13.56 -14.15 9.98
N SER A 470 14.25 -15.24 9.63
CA SER A 470 14.19 -16.54 10.34
C SER A 470 12.84 -17.27 10.32
N GLU A 471 11.86 -16.76 9.58
CA GLU A 471 10.57 -17.38 9.30
C GLU A 471 10.33 -17.30 7.80
N PHE A 472 10.11 -18.44 7.14
CA PHE A 472 9.84 -18.46 5.70
C PHE A 472 8.34 -18.31 5.47
N CYS A 473 7.95 -17.48 4.52
CA CYS A 473 6.57 -17.39 4.04
C CYS A 473 6.18 -18.51 3.11
N GLU A 474 7.17 -19.24 2.63
CA GLU A 474 6.98 -20.25 1.63
C GLU A 474 7.24 -21.67 2.13
N THR A 475 6.79 -22.59 1.30
CA THR A 475 7.23 -23.97 1.29
C THR A 475 8.39 -24.20 0.31
N GLU A 476 8.54 -23.35 -0.73
CA GLU A 476 9.40 -23.63 -1.88
C GLU A 476 10.16 -22.42 -2.50
N GLU A 477 9.62 -21.19 -2.47
CA GLU A 477 10.22 -20.00 -3.14
C GLU A 477 10.08 -18.72 -2.30
N ASP A 478 11.19 -17.97 -2.08
CA ASP A 478 11.27 -16.73 -1.28
C ASP A 478 10.25 -15.66 -1.70
N ALA A 479 9.28 -15.32 -0.83
CA ALA A 479 8.31 -14.24 -1.07
C ALA A 479 7.82 -13.52 0.21
N VAL A 480 7.29 -12.28 0.09
CA VAL A 480 6.60 -11.60 1.21
C VAL A 480 5.11 -11.94 1.28
N ILE A 481 4.48 -12.19 0.11
CA ILE A 481 3.12 -12.70 0.00
C ILE A 481 3.17 -13.97 -0.85
N TYR A 482 2.78 -15.10 -0.25
CA TYR A 482 2.84 -16.41 -0.86
C TYR A 482 1.45 -17.06 -0.81
N SER A 483 0.85 -17.37 -1.97
CA SER A 483 -0.47 -17.96 -2.03
C SER A 483 -0.47 -19.34 -2.69
N GLU A 484 -0.81 -20.36 -1.91
CA GLU A 484 -1.15 -21.70 -2.39
C GLU A 484 -2.66 -21.88 -2.59
N GLY A 485 -3.47 -20.91 -2.17
CA GLY A 485 -4.92 -20.95 -2.30
C GLY A 485 -5.41 -20.67 -3.72
N ASP A 486 -6.53 -21.30 -4.07
CA ASP A 486 -7.27 -21.10 -5.31
C ASP A 486 -8.12 -19.83 -5.24
N ASN A 487 -8.40 -19.22 -6.40
CA ASN A 487 -9.23 -18.02 -6.54
C ASN A 487 -8.78 -16.86 -5.62
N PHE A 488 -7.49 -16.80 -5.28
CA PHE A 488 -6.93 -15.74 -4.45
C PHE A 488 -7.07 -14.39 -5.14
N THR A 489 -7.57 -13.38 -4.42
CA THR A 489 -7.72 -12.03 -4.95
C THR A 489 -6.72 -11.07 -4.30
N PHE A 490 -5.98 -10.35 -5.13
CA PHE A 490 -5.10 -9.26 -4.70
C PHE A 490 -5.48 -8.02 -5.49
N THR A 491 -6.31 -7.16 -4.92
CA THR A 491 -6.94 -6.06 -5.68
C THR A 491 -6.83 -4.69 -5.03
N HIS A 492 -6.70 -3.65 -5.84
CA HIS A 492 -6.65 -2.25 -5.35
C HIS A 492 -5.54 -1.93 -4.33
N ASN A 493 -4.51 -2.78 -4.23
CA ASN A 493 -3.42 -2.58 -3.26
C ASN A 493 -2.33 -1.68 -3.83
N THR A 494 -1.54 -1.06 -2.96
CA THR A 494 -0.31 -0.36 -3.33
C THR A 494 0.87 -1.03 -2.64
N ILE A 495 1.88 -1.49 -3.37
CA ILE A 495 3.19 -1.88 -2.82
C ILE A 495 4.21 -0.84 -3.27
N ASP A 496 4.82 -0.14 -2.33
CA ASP A 496 5.72 0.99 -2.57
C ASP A 496 7.02 0.83 -1.79
N GLY A 497 8.06 0.36 -2.49
CA GLY A 497 9.42 0.27 -1.97
C GLY A 497 9.70 -0.97 -1.12
N GLU A 498 10.98 -1.28 -1.06
CA GLU A 498 11.57 -2.33 -0.23
C GLU A 498 12.35 -1.66 0.92
N ASP A 499 12.60 -2.38 2.02
CA ASP A 499 13.52 -1.88 3.04
C ASP A 499 14.90 -1.56 2.42
N GLU A 500 15.58 -0.54 2.94
CA GLU A 500 16.89 -0.11 2.42
C GLU A 500 17.94 -1.21 2.50
N THR A 501 17.80 -2.13 3.46
CA THR A 501 18.69 -3.28 3.62
C THR A 501 17.86 -4.57 3.75
N PRO A 502 17.37 -5.14 2.63
CA PRO A 502 16.53 -6.32 2.66
C PRO A 502 17.25 -7.51 3.30
N ASN A 503 16.52 -8.28 4.11
CA ASN A 503 16.97 -9.52 4.74
C ASN A 503 17.39 -10.56 3.69
N ASN A 504 16.71 -10.61 2.54
CA ASN A 504 17.04 -11.46 1.40
C ASN A 504 17.23 -10.62 0.13
N ALA A 505 18.29 -10.91 -0.63
CA ALA A 505 18.54 -10.29 -1.92
C ALA A 505 17.74 -10.94 -3.07
N THR A 506 17.12 -12.10 -2.84
CA THR A 506 16.36 -12.88 -3.83
C THR A 506 14.99 -13.20 -3.28
N TYR A 507 13.96 -12.48 -3.72
CA TYR A 507 12.59 -12.79 -3.33
C TYR A 507 11.55 -12.19 -4.28
N HIS A 508 10.34 -12.70 -4.18
CA HIS A 508 9.18 -12.22 -4.89
C HIS A 508 8.33 -11.32 -4.00
N TRP A 509 7.70 -10.28 -4.56
CA TRP A 509 6.65 -9.59 -3.80
C TRP A 509 5.42 -10.47 -3.66
N LEU A 510 4.98 -11.06 -4.77
CA LEU A 510 3.85 -11.97 -4.82
C LEU A 510 4.23 -13.28 -5.50
N MET A 511 3.99 -14.40 -4.82
CA MET A 511 4.12 -15.76 -5.37
C MET A 511 2.73 -16.43 -5.42
N LEU A 512 2.33 -16.88 -6.60
CA LEU A 512 1.05 -17.52 -6.88
C LEU A 512 1.26 -18.98 -7.28
N LYS A 513 0.73 -19.90 -6.48
CA LYS A 513 0.89 -21.36 -6.65
C LYS A 513 -0.43 -22.13 -6.75
N GLY A 514 -1.51 -21.63 -6.14
CA GLY A 514 -2.88 -22.15 -6.38
C GLY A 514 -3.38 -21.78 -7.78
N ASP A 515 -4.62 -22.10 -8.12
CA ASP A 515 -5.22 -21.81 -9.42
C ASP A 515 -6.05 -20.51 -9.41
N ALA A 516 -6.26 -19.92 -10.59
CA ALA A 516 -7.26 -18.87 -10.83
C ALA A 516 -7.15 -17.58 -9.98
N ALA A 517 -5.99 -17.28 -9.42
CA ALA A 517 -5.76 -16.00 -8.73
C ALA A 517 -5.99 -14.78 -9.65
N LEU A 518 -6.57 -13.72 -9.08
CA LEU A 518 -6.81 -12.42 -9.72
C LEU A 518 -5.95 -11.34 -9.06
N VAL A 519 -5.00 -10.80 -9.82
CA VAL A 519 -4.18 -9.64 -9.44
C VAL A 519 -4.63 -8.44 -10.26
N GLU A 520 -5.47 -7.60 -9.67
CA GLU A 520 -6.16 -6.55 -10.41
C GLU A 520 -6.04 -5.16 -9.76
N ARG A 521 -5.80 -4.12 -10.58
CA ARG A 521 -5.85 -2.71 -10.12
C ARG A 521 -4.90 -2.42 -8.96
N ASN A 522 -3.73 -3.04 -8.94
CA ASN A 522 -2.71 -2.73 -7.94
C ASN A 522 -1.69 -1.74 -8.49
N THR A 523 -1.10 -0.96 -7.60
CA THR A 523 0.05 -0.11 -7.88
C THR A 523 1.31 -0.75 -7.30
N PHE A 524 2.27 -1.10 -8.13
CA PHE A 524 3.57 -1.66 -7.74
C PHE A 524 4.66 -0.63 -8.05
N ALA A 525 5.32 -0.11 -7.03
CA ALA A 525 6.22 1.02 -7.12
C ALA A 525 7.57 0.77 -6.46
N ASN A 526 8.65 1.26 -7.10
CA ASN A 526 9.97 1.40 -6.46
C ASN A 526 10.63 0.07 -5.99
N ARG A 527 10.56 -0.98 -6.81
CA ARG A 527 11.31 -2.23 -6.56
C ARG A 527 12.77 -2.11 -7.02
N ASP A 528 13.64 -1.55 -6.19
CA ASP A 528 15.03 -1.25 -6.57
C ASP A 528 16.11 -1.77 -5.62
N LYS A 529 15.76 -2.55 -4.58
CA LYS A 529 16.71 -3.07 -3.58
C LYS A 529 17.04 -4.54 -3.82
N ALA A 530 16.04 -5.38 -4.06
CA ALA A 530 16.26 -6.81 -4.27
C ALA A 530 17.03 -7.08 -5.58
N GLU A 531 18.07 -7.91 -5.49
CA GLU A 531 18.98 -8.22 -6.60
C GLU A 531 18.36 -9.20 -7.60
N ASN A 532 17.53 -10.14 -7.12
CA ASN A 532 16.85 -11.15 -7.92
C ASN A 532 15.36 -11.24 -7.52
N GLY A 533 14.60 -12.01 -8.29
CA GLY A 533 13.20 -12.29 -8.02
C GLY A 533 12.27 -11.49 -8.91
N SER A 534 11.02 -11.35 -8.51
CA SER A 534 9.97 -10.77 -9.37
C SER A 534 8.97 -9.96 -8.56
N VAL A 535 8.31 -9.00 -9.17
CA VAL A 535 7.12 -8.40 -8.55
C VAL A 535 6.04 -9.48 -8.42
N ILE A 536 5.75 -10.19 -9.51
CA ILE A 536 4.80 -11.31 -9.52
C ILE A 536 5.49 -12.55 -10.07
N LYS A 537 5.38 -13.65 -9.34
CA LYS A 537 5.76 -15.00 -9.76
C LYS A 537 4.52 -15.87 -9.79
N MET A 538 4.33 -16.59 -10.89
CA MET A 538 3.31 -17.63 -11.04
C MET A 538 3.98 -18.98 -11.22
N SER A 539 3.52 -19.99 -10.51
CA SER A 539 4.05 -21.35 -10.60
C SER A 539 3.79 -21.96 -11.98
N SER A 540 4.60 -22.94 -12.39
CA SER A 540 4.29 -23.78 -13.56
C SER A 540 3.27 -24.87 -13.25
N SER A 541 2.93 -25.08 -11.98
CA SER A 541 1.91 -26.05 -11.55
C SER A 541 0.51 -25.47 -11.48
N SER A 542 0.37 -24.15 -11.63
CA SER A 542 -0.90 -23.44 -11.55
C SER A 542 -1.45 -23.07 -12.93
N THR A 543 -2.72 -22.69 -12.94
CA THR A 543 -3.48 -22.38 -14.15
C THR A 543 -4.42 -21.19 -13.95
N ASN A 544 -4.84 -20.56 -15.04
CA ASN A 544 -5.93 -19.58 -15.11
C ASN A 544 -5.73 -18.27 -14.31
N HIS A 545 -4.50 -17.94 -13.91
CA HIS A 545 -4.23 -16.65 -13.28
C HIS A 545 -4.50 -15.46 -14.21
N VAL A 546 -5.03 -14.38 -13.66
CA VAL A 546 -5.27 -13.12 -14.36
C VAL A 546 -4.54 -11.99 -13.66
N VAL A 547 -3.68 -11.29 -14.40
CA VAL A 547 -2.96 -10.08 -13.97
C VAL A 547 -3.42 -8.93 -14.86
N GLN A 548 -4.27 -8.04 -14.35
CA GLN A 548 -4.88 -7.00 -15.17
C GLN A 548 -5.04 -5.63 -14.52
N TYR A 549 -5.05 -4.59 -15.35
CA TYR A 549 -5.28 -3.21 -14.91
C TYR A 549 -4.33 -2.73 -13.79
N ASN A 550 -3.14 -3.32 -13.69
CA ASN A 550 -2.14 -2.91 -12.70
C ASN A 550 -1.25 -1.79 -13.25
N LEU A 551 -0.80 -0.91 -12.35
CA LEU A 551 0.21 0.09 -12.62
C LEU A 551 1.54 -0.37 -12.01
N PHE A 552 2.54 -0.61 -12.86
CA PHE A 552 3.90 -0.85 -12.44
C PHE A 552 4.74 0.39 -12.73
N THR A 553 5.26 1.03 -11.69
CA THR A 553 6.08 2.23 -11.83
C THR A 553 7.43 2.04 -11.15
N GLY A 554 8.52 2.37 -11.83
CA GLY A 554 9.87 2.26 -11.28
C GLY A 554 10.51 3.61 -11.01
N THR A 555 11.67 3.56 -10.36
CA THR A 555 12.66 4.64 -10.42
C THR A 555 13.38 4.54 -11.76
N SER A 556 13.85 5.67 -12.31
CA SER A 556 14.64 5.67 -13.55
C SER A 556 16.05 5.06 -13.38
N SER A 557 16.35 4.43 -12.24
CA SER A 557 17.66 3.92 -11.87
C SER A 557 17.51 2.77 -10.87
N ASN A 558 17.75 1.55 -11.32
CA ASN A 558 17.88 0.38 -10.45
C ASN A 558 19.33 -0.14 -10.54
N PRO A 559 20.11 -0.21 -9.45
CA PRO A 559 21.51 -0.67 -9.50
C PRO A 559 21.66 -2.13 -9.97
N ASN A 560 20.61 -2.92 -9.86
CA ASN A 560 20.60 -4.35 -10.16
C ASN A 560 20.10 -4.67 -11.59
N PHE A 561 19.91 -3.67 -12.46
CA PHE A 561 19.42 -3.86 -13.84
C PHE A 561 20.29 -4.80 -14.69
N GLY A 562 21.57 -4.98 -14.34
CA GLY A 562 22.45 -5.94 -15.00
C GLY A 562 22.15 -7.41 -14.66
N ASN A 563 21.33 -7.67 -13.66
CA ASN A 563 21.03 -9.02 -13.18
C ASN A 563 19.92 -9.67 -14.00
N SER A 564 20.20 -10.82 -14.63
CA SER A 564 19.26 -11.50 -15.52
C SER A 564 18.08 -12.18 -14.83
N SER A 565 18.07 -12.25 -13.50
CA SER A 565 17.05 -12.93 -12.69
C SER A 565 16.13 -11.96 -11.94
N LEU A 566 16.25 -10.66 -12.25
CA LEU A 566 15.36 -9.60 -11.77
C LEU A 566 14.26 -9.37 -12.81
N HIS A 567 13.01 -9.54 -12.43
CA HIS A 567 11.86 -9.48 -13.34
C HIS A 567 10.72 -8.62 -12.80
N LEU A 568 9.86 -8.15 -13.69
CA LEU A 568 8.55 -7.64 -13.32
C LEU A 568 7.62 -8.84 -13.07
N ILE A 569 7.47 -9.69 -14.09
CA ILE A 569 6.63 -10.89 -14.04
C ILE A 569 7.45 -12.09 -14.45
N ASN A 570 7.33 -13.17 -13.69
CA ASN A 570 7.84 -14.49 -14.04
C ASN A 570 6.67 -15.49 -14.06
N ALA A 571 6.27 -15.90 -15.26
CA ALA A 571 5.12 -16.77 -15.50
C ALA A 571 5.57 -18.21 -15.75
N GLY A 572 5.50 -19.07 -14.75
CA GLY A 572 5.98 -20.47 -14.81
C GLY A 572 7.42 -20.64 -14.31
N SER A 573 8.00 -21.84 -14.46
CA SER A 573 9.35 -22.20 -13.98
C SER A 573 10.03 -23.25 -14.86
N THR A 574 11.37 -23.32 -14.83
CA THR A 574 12.20 -24.19 -15.69
C THR A 574 12.51 -25.58 -15.15
N THR A 575 12.15 -25.89 -13.91
CA THR A 575 12.74 -27.04 -13.18
C THR A 575 12.12 -28.40 -13.51
N GLY A 576 11.06 -28.45 -14.33
CA GLY A 576 10.35 -29.69 -14.68
C GLY A 576 9.66 -29.65 -16.05
N THR A 577 8.78 -30.62 -16.30
CA THR A 577 7.99 -30.71 -17.55
C THR A 577 6.75 -29.82 -17.55
N GLY A 578 6.38 -29.25 -16.40
CA GLY A 578 5.12 -28.50 -16.23
C GLY A 578 5.00 -27.26 -17.13
N SER A 579 6.09 -26.69 -17.63
CA SER A 579 5.99 -25.58 -18.59
C SER A 579 5.37 -25.98 -19.94
N ALA A 580 5.24 -27.28 -20.24
CA ALA A 580 4.56 -27.77 -21.42
C ALA A 580 3.03 -27.85 -21.23
N ASP A 581 2.56 -27.80 -19.98
CA ASP A 581 1.13 -27.80 -19.67
C ASP A 581 0.55 -26.42 -19.99
N ASP A 582 -0.69 -26.40 -20.49
CA ASP A 582 -1.40 -25.16 -20.80
C ASP A 582 -1.85 -24.49 -19.50
N ALA A 583 -1.13 -23.43 -19.12
CA ALA A 583 -1.42 -22.68 -17.93
C ALA A 583 -2.55 -21.68 -18.11
N ASN A 584 -2.89 -21.29 -19.34
CA ASN A 584 -3.94 -20.30 -19.64
C ASN A 584 -3.83 -19.01 -18.77
N PHE A 585 -2.61 -18.53 -18.51
CA PHE A 585 -2.40 -17.27 -17.78
C PHE A 585 -2.74 -16.07 -18.66
N ALA A 586 -3.41 -15.06 -18.10
CA ALA A 586 -3.71 -13.80 -18.79
C ALA A 586 -2.99 -12.63 -18.12
N ILE A 587 -2.06 -11.98 -18.84
CA ILE A 587 -1.38 -10.76 -18.42
C ILE A 587 -1.85 -9.65 -19.35
N GLN A 588 -2.83 -8.86 -18.93
CA GLN A 588 -3.54 -7.98 -19.86
C GLN A 588 -3.85 -6.59 -19.33
N TYR A 589 -3.82 -5.60 -20.23
CA TYR A 589 -4.22 -4.23 -19.95
C TYR A 589 -3.52 -3.61 -18.72
N ASN A 590 -2.24 -3.94 -18.52
CA ASN A 590 -1.41 -3.33 -17.49
C ASN A 590 -0.62 -2.15 -18.08
N ARG A 591 -0.26 -1.19 -17.23
CA ARG A 591 0.72 -0.14 -17.57
C ARG A 591 2.02 -0.39 -16.83
N VAL A 592 3.13 -0.40 -17.56
CA VAL A 592 4.48 -0.43 -17.02
C VAL A 592 5.17 0.86 -17.41
N GLU A 593 5.72 1.58 -16.44
CA GLU A 593 6.34 2.88 -16.66
C GLU A 593 7.67 2.97 -15.92
N ASN A 594 8.76 3.14 -16.67
CA ASN A 594 10.11 3.32 -16.14
C ASN A 594 10.52 2.21 -15.16
N PHE A 595 9.95 1.01 -15.30
CA PHE A 595 10.26 -0.10 -14.41
C PHE A 595 11.54 -0.79 -14.90
N VAL A 596 12.62 -0.60 -14.14
CA VAL A 596 13.95 -1.10 -14.50
C VAL A 596 14.16 -2.49 -13.90
N THR A 597 14.11 -3.51 -14.76
CA THR A 597 14.43 -4.92 -14.41
C THR A 597 15.76 -5.36 -15.00
N GLY A 598 16.01 -6.68 -14.99
CA GLY A 598 17.07 -7.30 -15.76
C GLY A 598 16.80 -7.36 -17.26
N ARG A 599 17.56 -8.24 -17.92
CA ARG A 599 17.39 -8.58 -19.35
C ARG A 599 15.95 -8.98 -19.76
N ARG A 600 15.15 -9.47 -18.83
CA ARG A 600 13.78 -9.94 -19.07
C ARG A 600 12.83 -9.17 -18.17
N LEU A 601 12.00 -8.33 -18.78
CA LEU A 601 10.94 -7.62 -18.07
C LEU A 601 9.86 -8.62 -17.65
N MET A 602 9.34 -9.37 -18.62
CA MET A 602 8.40 -10.46 -18.39
C MET A 602 9.04 -11.75 -18.89
N ARG A 603 9.26 -12.71 -18.00
CA ARG A 603 9.80 -14.03 -18.33
C ARG A 603 8.66 -15.04 -18.38
N VAL A 604 8.46 -15.70 -19.52
CA VAL A 604 7.38 -16.67 -19.73
C VAL A 604 7.98 -18.05 -19.92
N GLN A 605 7.59 -18.96 -19.04
CA GLN A 605 8.13 -20.30 -18.83
C GLN A 605 6.98 -21.29 -18.62
N THR A 606 5.97 -21.18 -19.48
CA THR A 606 4.74 -21.96 -19.48
C THR A 606 4.15 -21.99 -20.89
N SER A 607 3.11 -22.81 -21.10
CA SER A 607 2.38 -22.86 -22.36
C SER A 607 1.01 -22.18 -22.27
N GLY A 608 0.52 -21.68 -23.39
CA GLY A 608 -0.83 -21.11 -23.52
C GLY A 608 -1.09 -19.78 -22.81
N ALA A 609 -0.05 -19.11 -22.28
CA ALA A 609 -0.19 -17.79 -21.70
C ALA A 609 -0.53 -16.72 -22.76
N THR A 610 -1.37 -15.76 -22.40
CA THR A 610 -1.77 -14.61 -23.21
C THR A 610 -1.26 -13.32 -22.56
N ILE A 611 -0.44 -12.56 -23.29
CA ILE A 611 0.08 -11.25 -22.89
C ILE A 611 -0.49 -10.21 -23.86
N LYS A 612 -1.54 -9.51 -23.44
CA LYS A 612 -2.35 -8.70 -24.35
C LYS A 612 -2.61 -7.27 -23.90
N GLY A 613 -2.55 -6.29 -24.81
CA GLY A 613 -3.09 -4.96 -24.55
C GLY A 613 -2.34 -4.15 -23.49
N ASN A 614 -1.11 -4.55 -23.14
CA ASN A 614 -0.32 -3.84 -22.14
C ASN A 614 0.37 -2.62 -22.75
N THR A 615 0.48 -1.54 -21.99
CA THR A 615 1.30 -0.36 -22.35
C THR A 615 2.59 -0.36 -21.54
N ILE A 616 3.73 -0.52 -22.20
CA ILE A 616 5.06 -0.65 -21.60
C ILE A 616 5.94 0.52 -22.07
N LEU A 617 6.29 1.40 -21.15
CA LEU A 617 7.08 2.59 -21.41
C LEU A 617 8.46 2.49 -20.76
N ASN A 618 9.48 2.80 -21.54
CA ASN A 618 10.89 2.72 -21.15
C ASN A 618 11.26 1.35 -20.57
N PRO A 619 10.98 0.25 -21.29
CA PRO A 619 11.32 -1.08 -20.79
C PRO A 619 12.84 -1.25 -20.66
N ASN A 620 13.25 -1.88 -19.55
CA ASN A 620 14.55 -2.52 -19.40
C ASN A 620 14.34 -4.04 -19.52
N GLY A 621 14.79 -4.65 -20.61
CA GLY A 621 14.37 -5.99 -21.02
C GLY A 621 13.11 -5.99 -21.90
N GLY A 622 12.64 -7.18 -22.29
CA GLY A 622 11.39 -7.34 -23.07
C GLY A 622 10.51 -8.47 -22.55
N ILE A 623 9.44 -8.76 -23.29
CA ILE A 623 8.60 -9.95 -23.07
C ILE A 623 9.34 -11.15 -23.66
N SER A 624 9.75 -12.10 -22.82
CA SER A 624 10.62 -13.21 -23.22
C SER A 624 9.91 -14.55 -23.08
N LEU A 625 9.56 -15.15 -24.21
CA LEU A 625 8.98 -16.50 -24.31
C LEU A 625 10.14 -17.51 -24.36
N GLU A 626 10.45 -18.18 -23.25
CA GLU A 626 11.67 -19.00 -23.13
C GLU A 626 11.42 -20.49 -23.03
N ASP A 627 10.50 -20.88 -22.15
CA ASP A 627 10.16 -22.27 -21.91
C ASP A 627 8.64 -22.46 -22.04
N GLY A 628 8.21 -23.58 -22.63
CA GLY A 628 6.80 -23.78 -22.98
C GLY A 628 6.45 -23.22 -24.38
N GLY A 629 5.30 -23.62 -24.91
CA GLY A 629 4.88 -23.36 -26.28
C GLY A 629 3.55 -22.62 -26.39
N PHE A 630 3.16 -22.22 -27.59
CA PHE A 630 1.79 -21.76 -27.90
C PHE A 630 1.29 -20.51 -27.15
N ASN A 631 2.17 -19.77 -26.50
CA ASN A 631 1.86 -18.46 -25.92
C ASN A 631 1.49 -17.41 -26.99
N THR A 632 0.65 -16.45 -26.60
CA THR A 632 0.21 -15.33 -27.44
C THR A 632 0.67 -13.99 -26.85
N VAL A 633 1.31 -13.15 -27.66
CA VAL A 633 1.67 -11.77 -27.33
C VAL A 633 0.98 -10.86 -28.35
N SER A 634 -0.07 -10.15 -27.93
CA SER A 634 -0.87 -9.35 -28.86
C SER A 634 -1.25 -7.97 -28.38
N ASP A 635 -1.47 -7.04 -29.30
CA ASP A 635 -2.07 -5.73 -29.01
C ASP A 635 -1.30 -4.89 -27.98
N ASN A 636 -0.02 -5.20 -27.71
CA ASN A 636 0.78 -4.48 -26.74
C ASN A 636 1.42 -3.25 -27.38
N ILE A 637 1.58 -2.19 -26.60
CA ILE A 637 2.32 -0.98 -26.96
C ILE A 637 3.60 -0.96 -26.14
N ILE A 638 4.75 -1.02 -26.81
CA ILE A 638 6.08 -1.05 -26.18
C ILE A 638 6.88 0.11 -26.74
N ILE A 639 7.12 1.14 -25.94
CA ILE A 639 7.78 2.37 -26.39
C ILE A 639 8.96 2.65 -25.49
N ARG A 640 10.12 2.88 -26.10
CA ARG A 640 11.28 3.41 -25.39
C ARG A 640 11.58 4.84 -25.85
N THR A 641 11.59 5.74 -24.87
CA THR A 641 11.86 7.17 -24.96
C THR A 641 13.10 7.57 -24.15
N THR A 642 13.89 6.61 -23.66
CA THR A 642 15.22 6.85 -23.05
C THR A 642 16.36 6.14 -23.79
N ASN A 643 17.58 6.67 -23.71
CA ASN A 643 18.79 6.00 -24.21
C ASN A 643 19.19 4.83 -23.28
N ILE A 644 20.07 3.93 -23.72
CA ILE A 644 20.63 2.87 -22.86
C ILE A 644 21.73 3.39 -21.94
N ASP A 645 21.70 2.94 -20.68
CA ASP A 645 22.69 3.36 -19.68
C ASP A 645 24.05 2.66 -19.88
N SER A 646 24.04 1.44 -20.40
CA SER A 646 25.24 0.66 -20.71
C SER A 646 24.92 -0.51 -21.65
N SER A 647 25.93 -1.28 -22.07
CA SER A 647 25.71 -2.53 -22.83
C SER A 647 24.95 -3.63 -22.07
N SER A 648 24.81 -3.50 -20.75
CA SER A 648 23.99 -4.41 -19.93
C SER A 648 22.51 -4.04 -19.97
N ASP A 649 22.15 -2.82 -20.38
CA ASP A 649 20.78 -2.40 -20.62
C ASP A 649 20.35 -2.96 -21.99
N ARG A 650 19.43 -3.92 -21.95
CA ARG A 650 19.01 -4.72 -23.11
C ARG A 650 17.51 -4.52 -23.36
N PRO A 651 17.05 -3.32 -23.72
CA PRO A 651 15.64 -3.12 -24.04
C PRO A 651 15.25 -3.99 -25.22
N ALA A 652 14.09 -4.64 -25.13
CA ALA A 652 13.54 -5.43 -26.21
C ALA A 652 12.01 -5.30 -26.23
N GLY A 653 11.41 -5.53 -27.39
CA GLY A 653 9.97 -5.73 -27.48
C GLY A 653 9.61 -7.15 -27.05
N VAL A 654 9.71 -8.10 -27.98
CA VAL A 654 9.33 -9.50 -27.77
C VAL A 654 10.47 -10.42 -28.17
N LEU A 655 10.89 -11.32 -27.29
CA LEU A 655 11.81 -12.42 -27.58
C LEU A 655 11.01 -13.72 -27.69
N VAL A 656 11.22 -14.47 -28.76
CA VAL A 656 10.40 -15.63 -29.13
C VAL A 656 11.25 -16.84 -29.53
N THR A 657 10.92 -18.00 -28.97
CA THR A 657 11.48 -19.32 -29.34
C THR A 657 10.59 -20.02 -30.37
N PRO A 658 11.07 -21.04 -31.11
CA PRO A 658 10.30 -21.70 -32.17
C PRO A 658 9.33 -22.77 -31.63
N LEU A 659 8.44 -22.41 -30.72
CA LEU A 659 7.53 -23.35 -30.04
C LEU A 659 6.04 -23.01 -30.28
N GLY A 660 5.69 -22.56 -31.49
CA GLY A 660 4.29 -22.35 -31.90
C GLY A 660 3.63 -21.10 -31.33
N HIS A 661 4.41 -20.09 -30.93
CA HIS A 661 3.89 -18.84 -30.39
C HIS A 661 3.20 -17.97 -31.45
N THR A 662 2.32 -17.08 -30.97
CA THR A 662 1.71 -16.02 -31.76
C THR A 662 2.18 -14.66 -31.24
N VAL A 663 2.72 -13.82 -32.13
CA VAL A 663 3.10 -12.45 -31.86
C VAL A 663 2.38 -11.57 -32.87
N SER A 664 1.29 -10.91 -32.45
CA SER A 664 0.41 -10.24 -33.41
C SER A 664 -0.05 -8.86 -32.98
N ASN A 665 -0.16 -7.93 -33.92
CA ASN A 665 -0.72 -6.59 -33.67
C ASN A 665 -0.01 -5.81 -32.55
N ASN A 666 1.28 -6.05 -32.29
CA ASN A 666 2.04 -5.27 -31.30
C ASN A 666 2.62 -4.01 -31.96
N TYR A 667 2.67 -2.91 -31.20
CA TYR A 667 3.35 -1.67 -31.59
C TYR A 667 4.62 -1.51 -30.77
N ILE A 668 5.77 -1.54 -31.43
CA ILE A 668 7.09 -1.50 -30.78
C ILE A 668 7.89 -0.35 -31.35
N ALA A 669 8.28 0.61 -30.51
CA ALA A 669 8.97 1.81 -30.97
C ALA A 669 10.18 2.19 -30.13
N GLY A 670 11.22 2.69 -30.79
CA GLY A 670 12.33 3.36 -30.11
C GLY A 670 13.31 2.43 -29.38
N ILE A 671 13.35 1.12 -29.68
CA ILE A 671 14.30 0.20 -29.02
C ILE A 671 15.74 0.56 -29.43
N ARG A 672 16.65 0.73 -28.47
CA ARG A 672 18.01 1.26 -28.66
C ARG A 672 19.07 0.28 -28.15
N SER A 673 19.22 -0.86 -28.82
CA SER A 673 20.28 -1.81 -28.50
C SER A 673 20.84 -2.43 -29.77
N GLY A 674 22.16 -2.63 -29.80
CA GLY A 674 22.84 -3.46 -30.79
C GLY A 674 23.24 -4.84 -30.23
N ASN A 675 22.64 -5.24 -29.11
CA ASN A 675 22.91 -6.54 -28.51
C ASN A 675 22.18 -7.64 -29.27
N LYS A 676 22.83 -8.80 -29.46
CA LYS A 676 22.33 -9.96 -30.21
C LYS A 676 20.98 -10.52 -29.72
N GLU A 677 20.51 -10.12 -28.54
CA GLU A 677 19.25 -10.56 -27.94
C GLU A 677 18.33 -9.39 -27.55
N ALA A 678 18.50 -8.24 -28.19
CA ALA A 678 17.73 -7.04 -27.93
C ALA A 678 17.31 -6.40 -29.26
N GLY A 679 16.06 -5.99 -29.37
CA GLY A 679 15.49 -5.48 -30.62
C GLY A 679 13.98 -5.35 -30.53
N GLY A 680 13.31 -5.07 -31.64
CA GLY A 680 11.85 -5.03 -31.69
C GLY A 680 11.26 -6.42 -31.43
N ILE A 681 11.40 -7.33 -32.40
CA ILE A 681 11.04 -8.75 -32.26
C ILE A 681 12.29 -9.60 -32.49
N VAL A 682 12.65 -10.41 -31.50
CA VAL A 682 13.87 -11.20 -31.45
C VAL A 682 13.54 -12.69 -31.51
N PHE A 683 13.94 -13.36 -32.57
CA PHE A 683 13.87 -14.81 -32.71
C PHE A 683 15.13 -15.42 -32.11
N THR A 684 15.00 -16.27 -31.09
CA THR A 684 16.16 -16.82 -30.39
C THR A 684 16.10 -18.32 -30.20
N ALA A 685 17.25 -18.95 -30.38
CA ALA A 685 17.48 -20.36 -30.10
C ALA A 685 18.16 -20.59 -28.73
N ASN A 686 18.49 -19.53 -28.00
CA ASN A 686 19.26 -19.59 -26.75
C ASN A 686 18.72 -20.62 -25.75
N PRO A 687 17.39 -20.73 -25.50
CA PRO A 687 16.86 -21.69 -24.52
C PRO A 687 17.23 -23.16 -24.76
N PHE A 688 17.56 -23.57 -25.99
CA PHE A 688 17.96 -24.96 -26.30
C PHE A 688 19.40 -25.33 -25.90
N SER A 689 20.20 -24.33 -25.53
CA SER A 689 21.58 -24.54 -25.10
C SER A 689 21.77 -24.54 -23.57
N GLN A 690 20.79 -24.06 -22.81
CA GLN A 690 21.00 -23.64 -21.41
C GLN A 690 21.24 -24.79 -20.42
N ALA A 691 20.75 -26.00 -20.71
CA ALA A 691 20.95 -27.16 -19.83
C ALA A 691 22.30 -27.85 -20.08
N ASP A 692 22.60 -28.29 -21.31
CA ASP A 692 23.83 -29.03 -21.65
C ASP A 692 24.32 -28.80 -23.10
N GLY A 693 24.23 -27.57 -23.63
CA GLY A 693 24.82 -27.24 -24.94
C GLY A 693 24.16 -27.95 -26.13
N GLY A 694 22.86 -28.22 -26.04
CA GLY A 694 22.08 -28.89 -27.08
C GLY A 694 20.91 -29.76 -26.60
N VAL A 695 20.73 -29.92 -25.29
CA VAL A 695 19.54 -30.55 -24.71
C VAL A 695 18.61 -29.45 -24.20
N PRO A 696 17.38 -29.32 -24.71
CA PRO A 696 16.37 -28.41 -24.18
C PRO A 696 16.09 -28.70 -22.69
N ASN A 697 15.67 -27.67 -21.95
CA ASN A 697 15.10 -27.89 -20.61
C ASN A 697 13.91 -28.86 -20.68
N GLY A 698 13.61 -29.55 -19.58
CA GLY A 698 12.58 -30.60 -19.54
C GLY A 698 11.22 -30.15 -20.08
N GLY A 699 10.84 -28.90 -19.82
CA GLY A 699 9.64 -28.28 -20.35
C GLY A 699 9.64 -28.11 -21.87
N ASN A 700 10.69 -27.51 -22.44
CA ASN A 700 10.85 -27.40 -23.89
C ASN A 700 10.96 -28.74 -24.58
N GLN A 701 11.64 -29.71 -23.95
CA GLN A 701 11.69 -31.07 -24.45
C GLN A 701 10.29 -31.70 -24.47
N ALA A 702 9.48 -31.51 -23.42
CA ALA A 702 8.11 -32.01 -23.37
C ALA A 702 7.20 -31.37 -24.43
N VAL A 703 7.36 -30.08 -24.74
CA VAL A 703 6.67 -29.42 -25.86
C VAL A 703 7.07 -30.06 -27.18
N LEU A 704 8.38 -30.22 -27.44
CA LEU A 704 8.91 -30.80 -28.68
C LEU A 704 8.53 -32.29 -28.88
N ASP A 705 8.40 -33.04 -27.79
CA ASP A 705 7.94 -34.43 -27.79
C ASP A 705 6.42 -34.53 -28.08
N GLY A 706 5.69 -33.43 -27.90
CA GLY A 706 4.28 -33.31 -28.23
C GLY A 706 4.00 -33.27 -29.74
N ALA A 707 2.76 -33.53 -30.13
CA ALA A 707 2.30 -33.31 -31.50
C ALA A 707 1.65 -31.92 -31.60
N GLY A 708 2.26 -31.01 -32.34
CA GLY A 708 1.75 -29.65 -32.53
C GLY A 708 2.31 -28.96 -33.77
N ASP A 709 1.63 -27.91 -34.22
CA ASP A 709 2.16 -27.02 -35.25
C ASP A 709 3.00 -25.93 -34.56
N PHE A 710 4.32 -26.08 -34.62
CA PHE A 710 5.24 -25.11 -34.01
C PHE A 710 5.49 -23.87 -34.89
N THR A 711 4.71 -23.68 -35.95
CA THR A 711 4.78 -22.48 -36.79
C THR A 711 4.56 -21.23 -35.94
N LEU A 712 5.51 -20.30 -36.00
CA LEU A 712 5.37 -18.99 -35.37
C LEU A 712 4.47 -18.11 -36.22
N ASN A 713 3.42 -17.57 -35.61
CA ASN A 713 2.56 -16.59 -36.26
C ASN A 713 3.02 -15.18 -35.86
N VAL A 714 3.72 -14.50 -36.76
CA VAL A 714 4.18 -13.12 -36.53
C VAL A 714 3.45 -12.22 -37.49
N THR A 715 2.36 -11.59 -37.03
CA THR A 715 1.42 -10.92 -37.94
C THR A 715 1.02 -9.52 -37.51
N ASN A 716 0.88 -8.61 -38.48
CA ASN A 716 0.36 -7.25 -38.26
C ASN A 716 1.09 -6.43 -37.18
N ASN A 717 2.35 -6.75 -36.86
CA ASN A 717 3.12 -5.97 -35.89
C ASN A 717 3.68 -4.72 -36.55
N THR A 718 3.78 -3.63 -35.80
CA THR A 718 4.45 -2.40 -36.21
C THR A 718 5.72 -2.22 -35.40
N VAL A 719 6.86 -2.16 -36.07
CA VAL A 719 8.15 -1.84 -35.44
C VAL A 719 8.69 -0.54 -36.05
N LEU A 720 8.82 0.48 -35.21
CA LEU A 720 9.19 1.84 -35.61
C LEU A 720 10.51 2.26 -34.94
N ASN A 721 11.39 2.89 -35.71
CA ASN A 721 12.58 3.58 -35.23
C ASN A 721 13.36 2.78 -34.17
N SER A 722 13.50 1.48 -34.37
CA SER A 722 14.25 0.58 -33.47
C SER A 722 15.60 0.27 -34.11
N GLN A 723 16.69 0.29 -33.33
CA GLN A 723 18.03 0.07 -33.87
C GLN A 723 18.12 -1.27 -34.62
N GLN A 724 17.51 -2.32 -34.06
CA GLN A 724 17.35 -3.62 -34.69
C GLN A 724 15.86 -4.02 -34.62
N PRO A 725 15.07 -3.81 -35.70
CA PRO A 725 13.62 -4.03 -35.69
C PRO A 725 13.25 -5.51 -35.54
N PHE A 726 13.81 -6.38 -36.38
CA PHE A 726 13.63 -7.82 -36.33
C PHE A 726 15.00 -8.48 -36.22
N VAL A 727 15.20 -9.35 -35.23
CA VAL A 727 16.52 -9.91 -34.92
C VAL A 727 16.45 -11.42 -34.96
N PHE A 728 17.24 -12.06 -35.83
CA PHE A 728 17.51 -13.49 -35.73
C PHE A 728 18.77 -13.66 -34.89
N SER A 729 18.56 -13.89 -33.60
CA SER A 729 19.60 -13.82 -32.59
C SER A 729 20.73 -14.80 -32.90
N THR A 730 21.96 -14.27 -32.88
CA THR A 730 23.17 -15.06 -33.04
C THR A 730 23.66 -15.67 -31.73
N GLU A 731 23.08 -15.23 -30.61
CA GLU A 731 23.36 -15.77 -29.29
C GLU A 731 22.76 -17.18 -29.16
N ILE A 732 23.64 -18.15 -28.97
CA ILE A 732 23.27 -19.55 -28.77
C ILE A 732 23.52 -20.01 -27.33
N GLY A 733 23.73 -19.09 -26.39
CA GLY A 733 23.86 -19.32 -24.96
C GLY A 733 25.21 -19.89 -24.49
N ARG A 734 25.59 -19.54 -23.26
CA ARG A 734 26.93 -19.76 -22.69
C ARG A 734 27.42 -21.21 -22.61
N LYS A 735 26.53 -22.20 -22.75
CA LYS A 735 26.87 -23.63 -22.67
C LYS A 735 27.04 -24.28 -24.05
N ALA A 736 26.76 -23.55 -25.14
CA ALA A 736 27.09 -24.00 -26.47
C ALA A 736 28.62 -24.14 -26.63
N PRO A 737 29.10 -25.04 -27.51
CA PRO A 737 30.53 -25.25 -27.74
C PRO A 737 31.20 -24.16 -28.58
N VAL A 738 30.43 -23.18 -29.06
CA VAL A 738 30.82 -22.11 -29.99
C VAL A 738 30.27 -20.77 -29.52
N GLY A 739 30.82 -19.67 -30.04
CA GLY A 739 30.42 -18.32 -29.63
C GLY A 739 29.09 -17.88 -30.21
N ASP A 740 28.87 -18.22 -31.48
CA ASP A 740 27.74 -17.78 -32.30
C ASP A 740 27.05 -18.97 -32.98
N CYS A 741 25.76 -18.86 -33.33
CA CYS A 741 25.03 -20.00 -33.91
C CYS A 741 25.41 -20.36 -35.35
N ASP A 742 26.07 -19.48 -36.10
CA ASP A 742 26.60 -19.71 -37.44
C ASP A 742 27.84 -20.64 -37.42
N GLU A 743 28.56 -20.63 -36.30
CA GLU A 743 29.66 -21.54 -36.02
C GLU A 743 29.17 -22.98 -35.71
N LEU A 744 27.86 -23.18 -35.47
CA LEU A 744 27.32 -24.53 -35.25
C LEU A 744 27.38 -25.36 -36.52
N THR A 745 27.83 -26.61 -36.37
CA THR A 745 27.86 -27.60 -37.45
C THR A 745 27.37 -28.95 -36.93
N ALA A 746 26.97 -29.82 -37.85
CA ALA A 746 26.64 -31.21 -37.52
C ALA A 746 27.82 -31.96 -36.86
N ASP A 747 29.06 -31.48 -37.07
CA ASP A 747 30.27 -32.10 -36.53
C ASP A 747 30.61 -31.63 -35.11
N ASN A 748 30.43 -30.34 -34.79
CA ASN A 748 30.81 -29.79 -33.48
C ASN A 748 29.68 -29.83 -32.44
N ALA A 749 28.41 -29.82 -32.87
CA ALA A 749 27.25 -29.73 -31.98
C ALA A 749 26.00 -30.39 -32.60
N PRO A 750 26.01 -31.69 -32.92
CA PRO A 750 25.01 -32.34 -33.77
C PRO A 750 23.56 -32.15 -33.31
N VAL A 751 23.30 -32.19 -32.00
CA VAL A 751 21.95 -32.05 -31.44
C VAL A 751 21.49 -30.59 -31.51
N LEU A 752 22.29 -29.65 -30.99
CA LEU A 752 21.97 -28.23 -31.02
C LEU A 752 21.82 -27.72 -32.45
N TYR A 753 22.77 -28.07 -33.33
CA TYR A 753 22.69 -27.77 -34.76
C TYR A 753 21.42 -28.32 -35.42
N GLY A 754 20.99 -29.55 -35.06
CA GLY A 754 19.74 -30.12 -35.56
C GLY A 754 18.49 -29.44 -35.04
N LEU A 755 18.53 -28.89 -33.81
CA LEU A 755 17.41 -28.15 -33.20
C LEU A 755 17.31 -26.70 -33.65
N THR A 756 18.40 -26.11 -34.13
CA THR A 756 18.45 -24.68 -34.44
C THR A 756 18.54 -24.39 -35.92
N LYS A 757 19.16 -25.26 -36.73
CA LYS A 757 19.29 -25.04 -38.16
C LYS A 757 17.99 -25.31 -38.91
N ASN A 758 17.52 -24.32 -39.66
CA ASN A 758 16.28 -24.34 -40.43
C ASN A 758 15.09 -24.84 -39.60
N ALA A 759 15.05 -24.48 -38.31
CA ALA A 759 14.07 -24.96 -37.36
C ALA A 759 12.83 -24.08 -37.31
N PHE A 760 12.99 -22.77 -37.54
CA PHE A 760 11.89 -21.81 -37.45
C PHE A 760 11.04 -21.88 -38.72
N VAL A 761 9.80 -22.34 -38.58
CA VAL A 761 8.75 -22.10 -39.58
C VAL A 761 7.99 -20.88 -39.13
N ILE A 762 7.99 -19.82 -39.95
CA ILE A 762 7.39 -18.54 -39.59
C ILE A 762 6.34 -18.18 -40.63
N ASN A 763 5.14 -17.88 -40.16
CA ASN A 763 4.12 -17.14 -40.89
C ASN A 763 4.28 -15.65 -40.57
N PHE A 764 5.09 -14.96 -41.38
CA PHE A 764 5.41 -13.55 -41.25
C PHE A 764 4.55 -12.73 -42.21
N ASN A 765 3.40 -12.24 -41.72
CA ASN A 765 2.41 -11.62 -42.59
C ASN A 765 1.92 -10.26 -42.08
N GLY A 766 1.92 -9.23 -42.93
CA GLY A 766 1.31 -7.93 -42.58
C GLY A 766 2.17 -7.06 -41.67
N ASN A 767 3.44 -7.37 -41.41
CA ASN A 767 4.24 -6.58 -40.47
C ASN A 767 4.77 -5.29 -41.12
N LEU A 768 4.81 -4.20 -40.36
CA LEU A 768 5.38 -2.92 -40.78
C LEU A 768 6.74 -2.69 -40.10
N ASN A 769 7.75 -2.39 -40.90
CA ASN A 769 9.08 -1.97 -40.44
C ASN A 769 9.40 -0.55 -40.94
N ALA A 770 9.36 0.44 -40.06
CA ALA A 770 9.70 1.82 -40.43
C ALA A 770 10.94 2.25 -39.63
N ASN A 771 12.13 2.23 -40.24
CA ASN A 771 13.38 2.57 -39.55
C ASN A 771 14.21 3.55 -40.39
N GLY A 772 14.75 4.59 -39.75
CA GLY A 772 15.55 5.62 -40.45
C GLY A 772 14.73 6.74 -41.10
N VAL A 773 13.46 6.90 -40.74
CA VAL A 773 12.60 8.02 -41.16
C VAL A 773 12.88 9.26 -40.30
N GLY A 774 13.81 10.14 -40.70
CA GLY A 774 14.14 11.42 -40.02
C GLY A 774 15.01 12.35 -40.88
N ASP A 775 14.91 13.67 -40.71
CA ASP A 775 15.62 14.69 -41.50
C ASP A 775 17.10 14.78 -41.09
N GLN A 776 18.00 14.26 -41.93
CA GLN A 776 19.44 14.12 -41.63
C GLN A 776 20.26 15.40 -41.82
N THR A 777 19.65 16.58 -41.69
CA THR A 777 20.29 17.83 -42.12
C THR A 777 21.18 18.51 -41.07
N ASP A 778 21.20 18.05 -39.82
CA ASP A 778 22.16 18.47 -38.79
C ASP A 778 22.65 17.28 -37.94
N GLU A 779 23.72 17.48 -37.15
CA GLU A 779 24.10 16.56 -36.07
C GLU A 779 22.93 16.46 -35.07
N ASP A 780 21.92 15.64 -35.39
CA ASP A 780 20.77 15.42 -34.54
C ASP A 780 21.26 14.74 -33.26
N THR A 781 21.36 15.52 -32.19
CA THR A 781 21.65 14.98 -30.88
C THR A 781 20.42 14.24 -30.38
N ILE A 782 20.62 13.23 -29.54
CA ILE A 782 19.56 12.44 -28.92
C ILE A 782 18.46 13.35 -28.31
N GLU A 783 18.82 14.53 -27.79
CA GLU A 783 17.89 15.49 -27.21
C GLU A 783 16.97 16.19 -28.23
N SER A 784 17.41 16.50 -29.47
CA SER A 784 16.60 17.23 -30.46
C SER A 784 15.49 16.37 -31.07
N SER A 785 15.77 15.09 -31.32
CA SER A 785 14.81 14.14 -31.92
C SER A 785 13.67 13.76 -30.97
N ALA A 786 13.97 13.59 -29.67
CA ALA A 786 12.98 13.26 -28.65
C ALA A 786 11.92 14.36 -28.43
N LEU A 787 12.31 15.63 -28.57
CA LEU A 787 11.48 16.78 -28.22
C LEU A 787 10.43 17.14 -29.28
N THR A 788 10.59 16.70 -30.53
CA THR A 788 9.80 17.23 -31.66
C THR A 788 8.69 16.26 -32.11
N LEU A 789 8.89 14.95 -31.98
CA LEU A 789 7.97 13.91 -32.50
C LEU A 789 7.65 12.78 -31.50
N GLY A 790 8.15 12.85 -30.26
CA GLY A 790 7.92 11.81 -29.24
C GLY A 790 8.66 10.49 -29.48
N TYR A 791 9.55 10.44 -30.49
CA TYR A 791 10.37 9.26 -30.83
C TYR A 791 11.82 9.68 -31.10
N PHE A 792 12.77 8.84 -30.72
CA PHE A 792 14.18 9.03 -31.11
C PHE A 792 14.42 8.58 -32.55
N PHE A 793 15.41 9.19 -33.22
CA PHE A 793 16.04 8.63 -34.41
C PHE A 793 17.26 7.78 -34.05
N PRO A 794 17.59 6.71 -34.82
CA PRO A 794 18.83 5.97 -34.60
C PRO A 794 20.06 6.84 -34.96
N ASN A 795 21.04 6.94 -34.05
CA ASN A 795 22.23 7.81 -34.15
C ASN A 795 23.21 7.50 -35.30
N SER A 796 23.03 6.40 -36.05
CA SER A 796 23.91 6.08 -37.18
C SER A 796 23.28 5.07 -38.14
N LEU A 797 23.25 5.42 -39.43
CA LEU A 797 22.78 4.58 -40.54
C LEU A 797 23.51 3.23 -40.68
N SER A 798 24.76 3.11 -40.20
CA SER A 798 25.59 1.92 -40.48
C SER A 798 25.24 0.66 -39.68
N SER A 799 24.20 0.69 -38.84
CA SER A 799 23.71 -0.49 -38.09
C SER A 799 22.19 -0.67 -38.18
N ALA A 800 21.52 0.09 -39.05
CA ALA A 800 20.07 0.04 -39.23
C ALA A 800 19.69 -1.12 -40.17
N HIS A 801 19.99 -2.34 -39.77
CA HIS A 801 19.56 -3.52 -40.49
C HIS A 801 18.07 -3.74 -40.19
N SER A 802 17.23 -3.79 -41.23
CA SER A 802 15.82 -4.15 -41.08
C SER A 802 15.65 -5.54 -40.48
N PHE A 803 16.67 -6.38 -40.70
CA PHE A 803 16.82 -7.68 -40.11
C PHE A 803 18.31 -7.97 -39.88
N GLU A 804 18.68 -8.44 -38.69
CA GLU A 804 20.04 -8.93 -38.41
C GLU A 804 20.11 -10.44 -38.67
N TYR A 805 21.08 -10.88 -39.49
CA TYR A 805 21.20 -12.27 -39.93
C TYR A 805 22.64 -12.77 -39.91
N ASP A 806 22.97 -13.70 -38.99
CA ASP A 806 24.16 -14.55 -39.20
C ASP A 806 23.83 -16.05 -39.12
N CYS A 807 22.69 -16.45 -38.56
CA CYS A 807 22.36 -17.86 -38.35
C CYS A 807 21.27 -18.39 -39.28
N ASP A 808 21.48 -19.56 -39.90
CA ASP A 808 20.51 -20.32 -40.70
C ASP A 808 19.35 -20.86 -39.82
N LEU A 809 18.64 -20.02 -39.07
CA LEU A 809 17.58 -20.44 -38.14
C LEU A 809 16.26 -20.75 -38.86
N ILE A 810 15.98 -20.06 -39.96
CA ILE A 810 14.67 -20.12 -40.63
C ILE A 810 14.61 -21.24 -41.65
N LYS A 811 13.49 -21.97 -41.66
CA LYS A 811 13.19 -22.96 -42.69
C LYS A 811 12.61 -22.28 -43.93
N HIS A 812 13.48 -21.87 -44.84
CA HIS A 812 13.11 -21.04 -46.00
C HIS A 812 12.08 -21.67 -46.93
N SER A 813 12.07 -22.99 -47.06
CA SER A 813 11.15 -23.70 -47.95
C SER A 813 9.71 -23.78 -47.43
N GLU A 814 9.50 -23.47 -46.15
CA GLU A 814 8.20 -23.62 -45.48
C GLU A 814 7.71 -22.31 -44.83
N SER A 815 8.62 -21.39 -44.51
CA SER A 815 8.25 -20.08 -43.97
C SER A 815 7.60 -19.19 -45.02
N LEU A 816 6.57 -18.46 -44.63
CA LEU A 816 5.81 -17.55 -45.48
C LEU A 816 6.11 -16.11 -45.06
N PHE A 817 6.65 -15.32 -45.99
CA PHE A 817 6.82 -13.87 -45.83
C PHE A 817 5.92 -13.17 -46.84
N SER A 818 4.85 -12.50 -46.38
CA SER A 818 3.88 -11.86 -47.28
C SER A 818 3.32 -10.56 -46.71
N ASN A 819 2.89 -9.65 -47.59
CA ASN A 819 2.18 -8.42 -47.23
C ASN A 819 2.90 -7.57 -46.16
N SER A 820 4.22 -7.68 -46.02
CA SER A 820 4.98 -6.86 -45.08
C SER A 820 5.40 -5.55 -45.75
N PHE A 821 5.43 -4.46 -45.00
CA PHE A 821 5.70 -3.12 -45.48
C PHE A 821 6.96 -2.57 -44.82
N GLY A 822 7.75 -1.77 -45.54
CA GLY A 822 8.97 -1.22 -44.99
C GLY A 822 9.34 0.15 -45.53
N PHE A 823 10.03 0.92 -44.69
CA PHE A 823 10.71 2.17 -44.99
C PHE A 823 12.06 2.10 -44.31
N SER A 824 13.09 1.59 -44.99
CA SER A 824 14.43 1.44 -44.41
C SER A 824 15.51 1.57 -45.47
N ASP A 825 16.54 2.37 -45.22
CA ASP A 825 17.82 2.32 -45.94
C ASP A 825 18.63 1.13 -45.38
N SER A 826 18.29 -0.08 -45.82
CA SER A 826 18.88 -1.32 -45.27
C SER A 826 20.25 -1.55 -45.87
N TYR A 827 21.31 -1.47 -45.05
CA TYR A 827 22.59 -2.08 -45.40
C TYR A 827 22.50 -3.61 -45.22
N GLU A 828 23.14 -4.39 -46.08
CA GLU A 828 23.30 -5.84 -45.93
C GLU A 828 24.31 -6.10 -44.79
N SER A 829 23.89 -6.67 -43.64
CA SER A 829 24.81 -7.30 -42.67
C SER A 829 24.73 -8.82 -42.78
N GLY A 830 25.89 -9.47 -42.73
CA GLY A 830 26.03 -10.91 -42.54
C GLY A 830 25.74 -11.76 -43.79
N ASP A 831 26.74 -12.52 -44.24
CA ASP A 831 26.74 -13.50 -45.34
C ASP A 831 25.69 -13.32 -46.46
N ALA A 832 26.08 -12.58 -47.51
CA ALA A 832 25.39 -12.43 -48.79
C ALA A 832 25.21 -13.78 -49.54
N SER A 833 24.34 -14.65 -49.02
CA SER A 833 23.99 -15.92 -49.65
C SER A 833 22.75 -15.76 -50.53
N ASP A 834 22.86 -16.26 -51.77
CA ASP A 834 21.84 -16.13 -52.83
C ASP A 834 20.42 -16.57 -52.41
N LEU A 835 20.30 -17.43 -51.39
CA LEU A 835 19.04 -18.03 -50.94
C LEU A 835 18.08 -17.05 -50.23
N TRP A 836 18.59 -16.00 -49.59
CA TRP A 836 17.75 -15.04 -48.85
C TRP A 836 17.19 -13.93 -49.75
N VAL A 837 17.89 -13.61 -50.84
CA VAL A 837 17.34 -12.79 -51.94
C VAL A 837 16.07 -13.45 -52.50
N ASP A 838 15.99 -14.77 -52.52
CA ASP A 838 14.85 -15.51 -53.08
C ASP A 838 13.58 -15.47 -52.20
N ILE A 839 13.71 -15.54 -50.87
CA ILE A 839 12.55 -15.40 -49.94
C ILE A 839 11.92 -14.02 -50.03
N ARG A 840 12.76 -12.99 -50.14
CA ARG A 840 12.35 -11.59 -50.29
C ARG A 840 11.44 -11.36 -51.50
N ASN A 841 11.62 -12.13 -52.56
CA ASN A 841 10.87 -12.02 -53.81
C ASN A 841 9.60 -12.91 -53.88
N LEU A 842 9.40 -13.80 -52.91
CA LEU A 842 8.22 -14.66 -52.86
C LEU A 842 7.00 -13.86 -52.33
N ASN A 843 5.94 -13.81 -53.13
CA ASN A 843 4.60 -13.34 -52.73
C ASN A 843 4.40 -11.84 -52.44
N GLY A 844 5.20 -10.95 -53.06
CA GLY A 844 4.80 -9.55 -53.25
C GLY A 844 5.28 -8.53 -52.20
N ASN A 845 6.41 -8.78 -51.52
CA ASN A 845 7.06 -7.79 -50.63
C ASN A 845 7.71 -6.59 -51.38
N GLY A 846 7.24 -6.27 -52.60
CA GLY A 846 7.91 -5.34 -53.53
C GLY A 846 9.21 -5.92 -54.09
N GLU A 847 9.68 -5.40 -55.24
CA GLU A 847 11.11 -5.56 -55.54
C GLU A 847 11.84 -4.73 -54.48
N TYR A 848 12.67 -5.38 -53.67
CA TYR A 848 13.72 -4.66 -52.95
C TYR A 848 14.52 -3.92 -54.03
N ASP A 849 14.77 -2.64 -53.84
CA ASP A 849 15.53 -1.86 -54.81
C ASP A 849 16.97 -2.39 -54.95
N THR A 850 17.76 -1.77 -55.82
CA THR A 850 19.08 -2.28 -56.21
C THR A 850 20.12 -2.34 -55.08
N ASP A 851 19.82 -1.80 -53.89
CA ASP A 851 20.68 -1.91 -52.69
C ASP A 851 20.11 -2.85 -51.61
N GLY A 852 18.93 -3.44 -51.82
CA GLY A 852 18.36 -4.44 -50.93
C GLY A 852 17.47 -3.87 -49.82
N ALA A 853 17.03 -2.61 -49.94
CA ALA A 853 16.08 -1.97 -49.06
C ALA A 853 14.61 -2.27 -49.41
N ILE A 854 13.75 -2.30 -48.38
CA ILE A 854 12.30 -2.09 -48.58
C ILE A 854 12.10 -0.57 -48.69
N ASP A 855 12.51 0.04 -49.81
CA ASP A 855 12.23 1.45 -50.08
C ASP A 855 10.92 1.58 -50.84
N GLN A 856 9.81 1.74 -50.11
CA GLN A 856 8.65 2.39 -50.68
C GLN A 856 8.75 3.88 -50.41
N ASN A 857 9.58 4.60 -51.17
CA ASN A 857 9.75 6.05 -51.09
C ASN A 857 8.43 6.75 -50.69
N PRO A 858 8.29 7.20 -49.42
CA PRO A 858 7.01 7.71 -48.89
C PRO A 858 6.52 8.94 -49.67
N GLU A 859 7.45 9.78 -50.13
CA GLU A 859 7.14 10.98 -50.92
C GLU A 859 6.56 10.64 -52.31
N ALA A 860 6.96 9.49 -52.89
CA ALA A 860 6.54 9.09 -54.24
C ALA A 860 5.22 8.30 -54.29
N ASN A 861 4.83 7.66 -53.18
CA ASN A 861 3.62 6.83 -53.09
C ASN A 861 2.43 7.52 -52.41
N GLY A 862 2.63 8.73 -51.85
CA GLY A 862 1.60 9.50 -51.17
C GLY A 862 1.13 8.89 -49.85
N LYS A 863 1.93 7.99 -49.24
CA LYS A 863 1.67 7.41 -47.93
C LYS A 863 2.51 8.14 -46.89
N GLU A 864 1.86 8.70 -45.88
CA GLU A 864 2.55 9.37 -44.76
C GLU A 864 3.36 8.36 -43.93
N VAL A 865 4.50 8.82 -43.40
CA VAL A 865 5.22 8.15 -42.31
C VAL A 865 4.25 8.07 -41.12
N PRO A 866 4.17 6.94 -40.38
CA PRO A 866 3.27 6.84 -39.24
C PRO A 866 3.51 7.97 -38.22
N GLU A 867 2.57 8.91 -38.13
CA GLU A 867 2.54 9.91 -37.06
C GLU A 867 1.71 9.35 -35.90
N PHE A 868 2.39 8.98 -34.81
CA PHE A 868 1.76 8.97 -33.49
C PHE A 868 2.28 10.14 -32.69
N ILE A 869 1.45 11.18 -32.62
CA ILE A 869 1.65 12.28 -31.67
C ILE A 869 1.29 11.71 -30.29
N THR A 870 2.24 11.77 -29.34
CA THR A 870 1.98 11.57 -27.91
C THR A 870 1.14 12.75 -27.36
N ALA A 871 -0.08 12.92 -27.86
CA ALA A 871 -1.06 13.77 -27.21
C ALA A 871 -1.61 13.00 -26.00
N THR A 872 -1.85 13.74 -24.92
CA THR A 872 -2.08 13.33 -23.53
C THR A 872 -3.20 12.33 -23.22
N SER A 873 -3.78 11.60 -24.18
CA SER A 873 -4.92 10.74 -23.86
C SER A 873 -5.33 9.66 -24.87
N THR A 874 -4.80 9.60 -26.11
CA THR A 874 -5.20 8.54 -27.07
C THR A 874 -4.12 8.27 -28.13
N LEU A 875 -3.93 7.00 -28.49
CA LEU A 875 -3.34 6.63 -29.79
C LEU A 875 -4.47 6.67 -30.82
N LEU A 876 -4.59 7.76 -31.58
CA LEU A 876 -5.44 7.75 -32.77
C LEU A 876 -4.64 7.23 -33.95
N GLU A 877 -5.17 6.25 -34.67
CA GLU A 877 -4.81 5.99 -36.06
C GLU A 877 -5.06 7.30 -36.84
N THR A 878 -3.99 7.98 -37.26
CA THR A 878 -4.06 9.32 -37.85
C THR A 878 -4.56 9.31 -39.29
N ASP A 879 -4.38 8.20 -40.01
CA ASP A 879 -4.94 7.94 -41.34
C ASP A 879 -5.38 6.48 -41.51
N SER A 880 -6.67 6.27 -41.76
CA SER A 880 -7.27 4.95 -42.04
C SER A 880 -6.81 4.31 -43.36
N ASN A 881 -6.05 5.03 -44.19
CA ASN A 881 -5.41 4.52 -45.41
C ASN A 881 -3.87 4.48 -45.29
N GLY A 882 -3.31 4.82 -44.13
CA GLY A 882 -1.88 4.90 -43.88
C GLY A 882 -1.18 3.53 -43.90
N ALA A 883 0.16 3.53 -43.89
CA ALA A 883 0.95 2.29 -43.94
C ALA A 883 0.65 1.33 -42.76
N GLN A 884 0.38 1.88 -41.58
CA GLN A 884 -0.05 1.11 -40.41
C GLN A 884 -1.44 0.49 -40.60
N ALA A 885 -2.39 1.26 -41.15
CA ALA A 885 -3.73 0.79 -41.49
C ALA A 885 -3.70 -0.38 -42.49
N LEU A 886 -2.78 -0.32 -43.45
CA LEU A 886 -2.54 -1.34 -44.47
C LEU A 886 -1.82 -2.59 -43.92
N ALA A 887 -0.89 -2.40 -42.98
CA ALA A 887 -0.28 -3.47 -42.20
C ALA A 887 -1.30 -4.19 -41.28
N GLY A 888 -2.47 -3.58 -41.09
CA GLY A 888 -3.55 -4.15 -40.28
C GLY A 888 -3.30 -4.03 -38.78
N ALA A 889 -2.38 -3.14 -38.36
CA ALA A 889 -2.17 -2.85 -36.96
C ALA A 889 -3.24 -1.87 -36.46
N LYS A 890 -4.23 -2.35 -35.68
CA LYS A 890 -5.46 -1.59 -35.36
C LYS A 890 -5.91 -1.81 -33.92
N ASN A 891 -6.78 -0.91 -33.45
CA ASN A 891 -7.50 -1.02 -32.16
C ASN A 891 -6.57 -1.14 -30.93
N LEU A 892 -5.43 -0.44 -30.94
CA LEU A 892 -4.52 -0.38 -29.79
C LEU A 892 -4.91 0.75 -28.84
N TYR A 893 -5.03 0.42 -27.55
CA TYR A 893 -5.33 1.40 -26.52
C TYR A 893 -4.09 1.74 -25.70
N TYR A 894 -3.69 3.01 -25.71
CA TYR A 894 -2.64 3.50 -24.82
C TYR A 894 -3.23 3.81 -23.45
N ILE A 895 -2.84 2.98 -22.49
CA ILE A 895 -3.30 3.05 -21.11
C ILE A 895 -2.61 4.21 -20.42
N GLN A 896 -3.38 5.19 -19.93
CA GLN A 896 -2.86 6.25 -19.07
C GLN A 896 -2.63 5.74 -17.65
N SER A 897 -1.76 6.41 -16.89
CA SER A 897 -1.52 6.05 -15.48
C SER A 897 -2.76 6.17 -14.60
N THR A 898 -3.76 6.96 -15.01
CA THR A 898 -5.05 7.10 -14.30
C THR A 898 -6.05 5.99 -14.62
N ASP A 899 -5.83 5.23 -15.69
CA ASP A 899 -6.75 4.17 -16.12
C ASP A 899 -6.53 2.87 -15.33
N VAL A 900 -5.38 2.74 -14.66
CA VAL A 900 -4.94 1.52 -13.99
C VAL A 900 -4.32 1.82 -12.63
N GLY A 901 -4.10 0.78 -11.83
CA GLY A 901 -3.58 0.89 -10.48
C GLY A 901 -4.66 1.09 -9.43
N ALA A 902 -4.22 1.28 -8.18
CA ALA A 902 -5.10 1.34 -7.00
C ALA A 902 -6.15 2.45 -7.14
N GLY A 903 -7.42 2.09 -6.97
CA GLY A 903 -8.57 2.99 -7.07
C GLY A 903 -9.05 3.31 -8.50
N SER A 904 -8.42 2.75 -9.54
CA SER A 904 -8.89 2.93 -10.92
C SER A 904 -10.17 2.14 -11.19
N THR A 905 -11.06 2.69 -12.03
CA THR A 905 -12.33 2.04 -12.42
C THR A 905 -12.45 1.79 -13.91
N TRP A 906 -11.43 2.18 -14.70
CA TRP A 906 -11.45 2.01 -16.14
C TRP A 906 -11.43 0.52 -16.52
N VAL A 907 -12.17 0.17 -17.57
CA VAL A 907 -12.26 -1.18 -18.12
C VAL A 907 -12.04 -1.07 -19.62
N ALA A 908 -11.21 -1.95 -20.17
CA ALA A 908 -11.02 -2.03 -21.61
C ALA A 908 -12.37 -2.37 -22.28
N GLN A 909 -12.78 -1.58 -23.27
CA GLN A 909 -13.95 -1.89 -24.09
C GLN A 909 -13.48 -2.62 -25.36
N ASP A 910 -14.17 -3.69 -25.73
CA ASP A 910 -13.98 -4.34 -27.02
C ASP A 910 -14.57 -3.42 -28.11
N GLU A 911 -13.75 -2.55 -28.69
CA GLU A 911 -14.09 -1.76 -29.90
C GLU A 911 -13.64 -2.45 -31.21
#